data_AF-R6XHS4-F1
#
_entry.id   AF-R6XHS4-F1
#
_cell.length_a   1.000
_cell.length_b   1.000
_cell.length_c   1.000
_cell.angle_alpha   90.00
_cell.angle_beta   90.00
_cell.angle_gamma   90.00
#
_symmetry.space_group_name_H-M   'P 1'
#
loop_
_entity.id
_entity.type
_entity.pdbx_description
1 polymer ?
#
loop_
_entity_poly.entity_id
_entity_poly.type
_entity_poly.pdbx_seq_one_letter_code
_entity_poly.pdbx_strand_id
1 'polypeptide(L)'
;MKKSDLKKYMVLGLLVCSIPLTGCTINPSSSSNSNPSSSSSSISSSSNSTLSTTPSSSSSSSSSSSPSSSSSSTSSVDVLKDEKENAIKEVEEYKDLSLYLPEQAEQIKSMIETTKALIQNASAIEEIEKIVSDYKAAADRIKTKSDLDAEALEKYKQNAIEQISSFVDLELYREEEKVLINKLKTETIASVNEKLTMAEIDEVLVNFKAEISKLKTDDQYVQEELNAYKTEVLAQVETFVKLDDYREEEQTKIADFKNTANTEINNAKTKSEVDTAYEKFYEAILTLKTKDQYEKEELAARKKTAENEIIDYKDPIIFRKAEEDKYWDLADQYTALLTDAKTIDEVNTIVANFKAAVDLLAVDTGFTGSLENAVNVTFTKSEEDLVADLLVIPDNSDWTGDGVAFRIKNNTGESYIAIYINEKDSDRVVLETGATYYTYDLQGVKKSTTSGRGWGNYIKLESNFDGYIYIPYSSFAIKAGFASGNDVMNYANVFGMYFETSAFYDSYQNYTIGEIQVLNGDVVKTVLDNSKQTSASYKNHYIADYNGKYINLNFTGEILEPSKLPFEGTLNGGVDVTFKADTSDGLATMLVKPQTLDWSGDGFILRIKENSGIQSFIDLRINETDSDRAKIKLNAAFYLYDLDGNVTETTSGRSWNSYILLPANFDGYVYVPYSSLEFENGGGDNNLTFASVWGIYLGTSKQFDAYQNYSVGSIIIKNGDTYKTVLDPTTLDDTTYSSNYTKDIFGDFINIARHK
;
A
#
# COMPACT_ATOMS: atom_id res chain seq x y z
N MET A 1 10.26 -10.93 9.23
CA MET A 1 9.54 -11.06 7.95
C MET A 1 8.78 -9.77 7.73
N LYS A 2 9.09 -9.07 6.63
CA LYS A 2 8.30 -7.93 6.18
C LYS A 2 6.96 -8.45 5.65
N LYS A 3 5.95 -7.58 5.59
CA LYS A 3 4.60 -7.95 5.11
C LYS A 3 4.59 -8.34 3.62
N SER A 4 5.52 -7.77 2.83
CA SER A 4 5.83 -8.17 1.45
C SER A 4 6.34 -9.60 1.38
N ASP A 5 7.27 -10.00 2.26
CA ASP A 5 7.72 -11.39 2.38
C ASP A 5 6.53 -12.30 2.65
N LEU A 6 5.64 -11.95 3.59
CA LEU A 6 4.49 -12.78 3.92
C LEU A 6 3.53 -12.96 2.73
N LYS A 7 3.33 -11.93 1.90
CA LYS A 7 2.53 -12.06 0.66
C LYS A 7 3.28 -12.77 -0.45
N LYS A 8 4.59 -12.57 -0.61
CA LYS A 8 5.45 -13.37 -1.50
C LYS A 8 5.34 -14.85 -1.14
N TYR A 9 5.37 -15.19 0.15
CA TYR A 9 5.17 -16.55 0.66
C TYR A 9 3.71 -17.03 0.65
N MET A 10 2.71 -16.15 0.76
CA MET A 10 1.29 -16.54 0.63
C MET A 10 0.89 -16.76 -0.83
N VAL A 11 1.48 -16.03 -1.78
CA VAL A 11 1.33 -16.26 -3.23
C VAL A 11 2.11 -17.52 -3.65
N LEU A 12 3.31 -17.74 -3.08
CA LEU A 12 4.05 -19.01 -3.26
C LEU A 12 3.48 -20.20 -2.46
N GLY A 13 2.63 -19.97 -1.46
CA GLY A 13 2.36 -20.94 -0.39
C GLY A 13 0.91 -21.02 0.05
N LEU A 14 -0.05 -20.64 -0.80
CA LEU A 14 -1.48 -20.81 -0.54
C LEU A 14 -1.90 -22.28 -0.65
N LEU A 15 -1.47 -23.12 0.30
CA LEU A 15 -2.32 -24.12 0.99
C LEU A 15 -1.55 -24.89 2.10
N VAL A 16 -1.44 -24.34 3.33
CA VAL A 16 -1.27 -25.20 4.52
C VAL A 16 -2.01 -24.61 5.73
N CYS A 17 -3.09 -25.31 6.10
CA CYS A 17 -3.81 -25.42 7.37
C CYS A 17 -3.72 -24.31 8.44
N SER A 18 -4.88 -23.69 8.70
CA SER A 18 -5.22 -23.02 9.97
C SER A 18 -5.51 -24.05 11.07
N ILE A 19 -4.72 -24.05 12.15
CA ILE A 19 -5.07 -24.67 13.44
C ILE A 19 -5.20 -23.53 14.48
N PRO A 20 -6.30 -23.45 15.25
CA PRO A 20 -6.41 -22.47 16.32
C PRO A 20 -5.74 -22.99 17.60
N LEU A 21 -4.80 -22.22 18.16
CA LEU A 21 -4.34 -22.38 19.53
C LEU A 21 -5.07 -21.37 20.42
N THR A 22 -6.00 -21.91 21.21
CA THR A 22 -6.64 -21.28 22.36
C THR A 22 -5.65 -21.06 23.52
N GLY A 23 -5.71 -19.85 24.11
CA GLY A 23 -5.81 -19.67 25.56
C GLY A 23 -4.52 -19.63 26.38
N CYS A 24 -4.26 -18.46 26.99
CA CYS A 24 -3.83 -18.34 28.39
C CYS A 24 -4.06 -16.91 28.88
N THR A 25 -5.14 -16.71 29.63
CA THR A 25 -5.33 -15.60 30.57
C THR A 25 -4.58 -15.92 31.86
N ILE A 26 -3.78 -14.97 32.35
CA ILE A 26 -3.34 -14.96 33.75
C ILE A 26 -3.66 -13.58 34.32
N ASN A 27 -4.57 -13.59 35.27
CA ASN A 27 -4.81 -12.54 36.25
C ASN A 27 -4.19 -13.05 37.57
N PRO A 28 -3.63 -12.17 38.42
CA PRO A 28 -3.68 -12.44 39.85
C PRO A 28 -4.30 -11.25 40.60
N SER A 29 -5.30 -11.59 41.38
CA SER A 29 -5.78 -10.82 42.53
C SER A 29 -5.02 -11.24 43.79
N SER A 30 -4.82 -10.29 44.72
CA SER A 30 -4.77 -10.41 46.21
C SER A 30 -3.93 -9.22 46.76
N SER A 31 -4.51 -8.24 47.46
CA SER A 31 -4.97 -8.19 48.86
C SER A 31 -3.88 -8.09 49.93
N SER A 32 -3.87 -6.98 50.67
CA SER A 32 -3.56 -6.81 52.11
C SER A 32 -3.64 -5.30 52.39
N ASN A 33 -4.48 -4.73 53.25
CA ASN A 33 -4.88 -4.99 54.63
C ASN A 33 -3.73 -4.78 55.64
N SER A 34 -3.70 -3.60 56.27
CA SER A 34 -3.16 -3.39 57.60
C SER A 34 -3.80 -2.17 58.24
N ASN A 35 -4.60 -2.46 59.27
CA ASN A 35 -5.24 -1.55 60.22
C ASN A 35 -4.24 -1.29 61.41
N PRO A 36 -4.62 -0.71 62.56
CA PRO A 36 -3.97 0.45 63.16
C PRO A 36 -3.25 0.15 64.50
N SER A 37 -2.59 1.15 65.06
CA SER A 37 -2.15 1.18 66.47
C SER A 37 -2.27 2.62 66.98
N SER A 38 -3.14 2.97 67.93
CA SER A 38 -3.03 2.79 69.41
C SER A 38 -1.72 3.37 69.95
N SER A 39 -1.63 4.15 71.04
CA SER A 39 -2.53 4.40 72.18
C SER A 39 -1.91 5.43 73.14
N SER A 40 -2.76 6.01 74.01
CA SER A 40 -2.50 6.53 75.37
C SER A 40 -1.64 7.81 75.49
N SER A 41 -1.87 8.74 76.42
CA SER A 41 -2.38 8.63 77.79
C SER A 41 -2.92 9.98 78.32
N SER A 42 -3.74 9.87 79.35
CA SER A 42 -4.51 10.89 80.09
C SER A 42 -3.76 11.46 81.31
N ILE A 43 -4.33 12.54 81.89
CA ILE A 43 -4.51 12.86 83.35
C ILE A 43 -3.98 14.24 83.86
N SER A 44 -4.91 14.95 84.53
CA SER A 44 -4.80 15.94 85.65
C SER A 44 -4.25 17.35 85.37
N SER A 45 -4.65 18.44 86.05
CA SER A 45 -5.41 18.65 87.31
C SER A 45 -5.93 20.09 87.41
N SER A 46 -6.99 20.26 88.20
CA SER A 46 -7.55 21.48 88.79
C SER A 46 -6.65 22.15 89.83
N SER A 47 -6.87 23.45 90.13
CA SER A 47 -7.13 24.00 91.49
C SER A 47 -7.11 25.54 91.55
N ASN A 48 -7.55 26.08 92.69
CA ASN A 48 -8.32 27.30 92.91
C ASN A 48 -7.56 28.31 93.81
N SER A 49 -7.96 29.60 93.75
CA SER A 49 -8.06 30.62 94.83
C SER A 49 -6.85 31.02 95.71
N THR A 50 -6.62 32.34 95.91
CA THR A 50 -7.02 33.13 97.12
C THR A 50 -6.27 34.47 97.33
N LEU A 51 -7.02 35.49 97.84
CA LEU A 51 -6.71 36.59 98.80
C LEU A 51 -5.55 37.59 98.54
N SER A 52 -5.46 38.80 99.08
CA SER A 52 -6.32 39.82 99.74
C SER A 52 -5.37 40.88 100.35
N THR A 53 -5.88 42.11 100.55
CA THR A 53 -5.57 43.10 101.61
C THR A 53 -5.03 44.48 101.20
N THR A 54 -5.57 45.43 101.95
CA THR A 54 -5.77 46.90 101.88
C THR A 54 -4.82 47.61 102.88
N PRO A 55 -5.06 48.84 103.46
CA PRO A 55 -5.66 50.14 103.06
C PRO A 55 -4.84 51.39 103.55
N SER A 56 -5.47 52.59 103.47
CA SER A 56 -5.39 53.75 104.42
C SER A 56 -4.31 54.83 104.12
N SER A 57 -4.40 56.14 104.39
CA SER A 57 -5.31 57.04 105.16
C SER A 57 -4.81 58.51 104.97
N SER A 58 -5.67 59.50 104.69
CA SER A 58 -6.11 60.63 105.56
C SER A 58 -5.12 61.77 105.96
N SER A 59 -5.61 63.01 105.75
CA SER A 59 -5.75 64.12 106.73
C SER A 59 -4.56 64.98 107.20
N SER A 60 -4.71 66.30 106.93
CA SER A 60 -4.77 67.44 107.89
C SER A 60 -3.52 68.03 108.59
N SER A 61 -3.42 69.36 108.42
CA SER A 61 -3.32 70.42 109.46
C SER A 61 -2.01 70.71 110.24
N SER A 62 -1.61 71.98 110.08
CA SER A 62 -1.46 73.01 111.13
C SER A 62 -0.14 73.22 111.90
N SER A 63 0.03 74.52 112.23
CA SER A 63 0.79 75.11 113.36
C SER A 63 2.30 75.24 113.17
N SER A 64 3.03 76.20 113.71
CA SER A 64 2.80 77.49 114.40
C SER A 64 4.20 77.97 114.80
N SER A 65 4.48 79.28 114.88
CA SER A 65 5.44 79.85 115.85
C SER A 65 5.52 81.39 115.75
N SER A 66 4.97 82.06 116.76
CA SER A 66 5.37 83.41 117.18
C SER A 66 6.79 83.36 117.80
N PRO A 67 7.46 84.50 118.05
CA PRO A 67 7.33 85.11 119.38
C PRO A 67 7.53 86.65 119.48
N SER A 68 6.97 87.23 120.57
CA SER A 68 7.55 88.24 121.51
C SER A 68 8.16 89.55 120.96
N SER A 69 7.97 90.76 121.50
CA SER A 69 7.68 91.20 122.88
C SER A 69 7.53 92.74 122.96
N SER A 70 6.65 93.23 123.87
CA SER A 70 6.78 94.40 124.78
C SER A 70 7.09 95.81 124.19
N SER A 71 6.50 96.94 124.58
CA SER A 71 5.70 97.34 125.76
C SER A 71 5.28 98.82 125.65
N SER A 72 4.07 99.13 126.16
CA SER A 72 3.59 100.38 126.80
C SER A 72 3.56 101.69 125.99
N SER A 73 2.60 102.60 126.08
CA SER A 73 1.25 102.71 126.71
C SER A 73 0.78 104.14 126.43
N THR A 74 -0.48 104.36 126.00
CA THR A 74 -1.38 105.43 126.51
C THR A 74 -2.71 105.52 125.70
N SER A 75 -3.84 105.39 126.42
CA SER A 75 -5.23 105.83 126.11
C SER A 75 -5.94 105.32 124.83
N SER A 76 -6.72 104.22 124.96
CA SER A 76 -7.31 103.39 123.87
C SER A 76 -8.84 103.49 123.71
N VAL A 77 -9.40 104.66 123.40
CA VAL A 77 -10.83 104.76 122.99
C VAL A 77 -11.03 105.43 121.62
N ASP A 78 -10.14 106.33 121.18
CA ASP A 78 -10.26 106.98 119.87
C ASP A 78 -9.63 106.19 118.69
N VAL A 79 -8.69 105.26 118.93
CA VAL A 79 -7.96 104.52 117.86
C VAL A 79 -8.79 103.41 117.19
N LEU A 80 -9.68 102.74 117.92
CA LEU A 80 -10.46 101.60 117.40
C LEU A 80 -11.49 102.03 116.34
N LYS A 81 -11.96 103.28 116.40
CA LYS A 81 -12.94 103.81 115.44
C LYS A 81 -12.28 104.08 114.08
N ASP A 82 -11.12 104.73 114.07
CA ASP A 82 -10.38 105.03 112.85
C ASP A 82 -9.93 103.74 112.15
N GLU A 83 -9.55 102.72 112.93
CA GLU A 83 -9.16 101.42 112.38
C GLU A 83 -10.32 100.69 111.67
N LYS A 84 -11.56 100.79 112.20
CA LYS A 84 -12.75 100.22 111.53
C LYS A 84 -13.05 100.90 110.20
N GLU A 85 -12.94 102.23 110.13
CA GLU A 85 -13.19 102.98 108.90
C GLU A 85 -12.13 102.68 107.83
N ASN A 86 -10.85 102.60 108.22
CA ASN A 86 -9.76 102.22 107.32
C ASN A 86 -9.91 100.79 106.81
N ALA A 87 -10.21 99.84 107.70
CA ALA A 87 -10.40 98.44 107.34
C ALA A 87 -11.61 98.21 106.41
N ILE A 88 -12.71 98.93 106.61
CA ILE A 88 -13.87 98.90 105.69
C ILE A 88 -13.47 99.38 104.30
N LYS A 89 -12.76 100.50 104.21
CA LYS A 89 -12.32 101.06 102.94
C LYS A 89 -11.34 100.14 102.22
N GLU A 90 -10.42 99.52 102.96
CA GLU A 90 -9.47 98.55 102.43
C GLU A 90 -10.16 97.30 101.86
N VAL A 91 -11.23 96.83 102.48
CA VAL A 91 -12.05 95.71 101.99
C VAL A 91 -12.80 96.08 100.70
N GLU A 92 -13.38 97.28 100.65
CA GLU A 92 -14.09 97.80 99.47
C GLU A 92 -13.17 97.95 98.25
N GLU A 93 -11.95 98.43 98.46
CA GLU A 93 -11.01 98.74 97.38
C GLU A 93 -10.08 97.56 97.02
N TYR A 94 -10.16 96.43 97.72
CA TYR A 94 -9.21 95.32 97.55
C TYR A 94 -9.22 94.67 96.16
N LYS A 95 -10.39 94.55 95.52
CA LYS A 95 -10.55 93.91 94.21
C LYS A 95 -11.25 94.85 93.24
N ASP A 96 -10.66 94.99 92.05
CA ASP A 96 -11.31 95.65 90.93
C ASP A 96 -12.36 94.71 90.30
N LEU A 97 -13.63 94.97 90.63
CA LEU A 97 -14.77 94.19 90.15
C LEU A 97 -14.91 94.16 88.61
N SER A 98 -14.29 95.10 87.87
CA SER A 98 -14.34 95.11 86.40
C SER A 98 -13.53 93.97 85.75
N LEU A 99 -12.60 93.38 86.50
CA LEU A 99 -11.79 92.24 86.05
C LEU A 99 -12.54 90.91 86.20
N TYR A 100 -13.74 90.92 86.79
CA TYR A 100 -14.54 89.74 87.08
C TYR A 100 -15.77 89.69 86.16
N LEU A 101 -16.24 88.48 85.85
CA LEU A 101 -17.54 88.31 85.24
C LEU A 101 -18.65 88.71 86.23
N PRO A 102 -19.86 89.05 85.75
CA PRO A 102 -20.93 89.59 86.60
C PRO A 102 -21.27 88.72 87.82
N GLU A 103 -21.22 87.40 87.69
CA GLU A 103 -21.50 86.46 88.78
C GLU A 103 -20.41 86.47 89.87
N GLN A 104 -19.14 86.49 89.47
CA GLN A 104 -17.98 86.56 90.36
C GLN A 104 -17.86 87.93 91.03
N ALA A 105 -18.15 89.02 90.29
CA ALA A 105 -18.19 90.37 90.85
C ALA A 105 -19.24 90.48 91.98
N GLU A 106 -20.40 89.84 91.80
CA GLU A 106 -21.46 89.86 92.81
C GLU A 106 -21.14 89.02 94.05
N GLN A 107 -20.38 87.92 93.87
CA GLN A 107 -19.82 87.17 95.00
C GLN A 107 -18.87 88.04 95.83
N ILE A 108 -17.96 88.79 95.19
CA ILE A 108 -17.03 89.70 95.89
C ILE A 108 -17.80 90.82 96.62
N LYS A 109 -18.82 91.43 95.99
CA LYS A 109 -19.65 92.45 96.65
C LYS A 109 -20.36 91.92 97.90
N SER A 110 -20.92 90.71 97.83
CA SER A 110 -21.56 90.08 98.99
C SER A 110 -20.57 89.82 100.13
N MET A 111 -19.34 89.43 99.79
CA MET A 111 -18.26 89.25 100.76
C MET A 111 -17.82 90.58 101.39
N ILE A 112 -17.72 91.66 100.60
CA ILE A 112 -17.44 93.01 101.11
C ILE A 112 -18.47 93.40 102.17
N GLU A 113 -19.77 93.31 101.85
CA GLU A 113 -20.85 93.70 102.77
C GLU A 113 -20.86 92.87 104.06
N THR A 114 -20.63 91.56 103.95
CA THR A 114 -20.52 90.68 105.12
C THR A 114 -19.33 91.05 105.99
N THR A 115 -18.19 91.34 105.36
CA THR A 115 -16.94 91.70 106.04
C THR A 115 -17.05 93.05 106.74
N LYS A 116 -17.68 94.04 106.09
CA LYS A 116 -17.99 95.34 106.73
C LYS A 116 -18.78 95.18 108.01
N ALA A 117 -19.80 94.33 107.99
CA ALA A 117 -20.62 94.06 109.17
C ALA A 117 -19.81 93.42 110.30
N LEU A 118 -18.86 92.54 109.98
CA LEU A 118 -17.96 91.94 110.95
C LEU A 118 -16.97 92.97 111.54
N ILE A 119 -16.35 93.81 110.71
CA ILE A 119 -15.43 94.89 111.15
C ILE A 119 -16.13 95.88 112.09
N GLN A 120 -17.37 96.27 111.76
CA GLN A 120 -18.17 97.16 112.61
C GLN A 120 -18.39 96.59 114.02
N ASN A 121 -18.55 95.26 114.13
CA ASN A 121 -18.80 94.57 115.39
C ASN A 121 -17.52 94.20 116.16
N ALA A 122 -16.35 94.25 115.52
CA ALA A 122 -15.09 93.90 116.15
C ALA A 122 -14.80 94.82 117.35
N SER A 123 -14.31 94.23 118.44
CA SER A 123 -14.07 94.94 119.71
C SER A 123 -12.59 95.26 119.95
N ALA A 124 -11.71 94.75 119.09
CA ALA A 124 -10.27 94.91 119.13
C ALA A 124 -9.68 95.11 117.72
N ILE A 125 -8.53 95.79 117.63
CA ILE A 125 -7.84 96.04 116.37
C ILE A 125 -7.36 94.71 115.76
N GLU A 126 -6.85 93.79 116.57
CA GLU A 126 -6.39 92.47 116.10
C GLU A 126 -7.53 91.64 115.48
N GLU A 127 -8.77 91.85 115.94
CA GLU A 127 -9.96 91.20 115.39
C GLU A 127 -10.32 91.78 114.01
N ILE A 128 -10.20 93.11 113.83
CA ILE A 128 -10.38 93.80 112.55
C ILE A 128 -9.35 93.35 111.52
N GLU A 129 -8.07 93.32 111.90
CA GLU A 129 -6.97 92.86 111.03
C GLU A 129 -7.21 91.43 110.55
N LYS A 130 -7.66 90.55 111.45
CA LYS A 130 -7.99 89.16 111.09
C LYS A 130 -9.17 89.09 110.12
N ILE A 131 -10.23 89.88 110.33
CA ILE A 131 -11.40 89.92 109.45
C ILE A 131 -11.02 90.41 108.04
N VAL A 132 -10.21 91.47 107.93
CA VAL A 132 -9.71 91.96 106.63
C VAL A 132 -8.85 90.91 105.94
N SER A 133 -7.94 90.26 106.67
CA SER A 133 -7.10 89.19 106.12
C SER A 133 -7.91 87.99 105.60
N ASP A 134 -8.93 87.55 106.35
CA ASP A 134 -9.79 86.44 105.96
C ASP A 134 -10.60 86.78 104.69
N TYR A 135 -11.10 88.03 104.58
CA TYR A 135 -11.75 88.51 103.36
C TYR A 135 -10.81 88.52 102.16
N LYS A 136 -9.60 89.08 102.31
CA LYS A 136 -8.61 89.15 101.22
C LYS A 136 -8.29 87.76 100.68
N ALA A 137 -8.01 86.81 101.57
CA ALA A 137 -7.73 85.42 101.20
C ALA A 137 -8.91 84.73 100.50
N ALA A 138 -10.15 85.09 100.86
CA ALA A 138 -11.33 84.56 100.21
C ALA A 138 -11.59 85.23 98.84
N ALA A 139 -11.41 86.56 98.74
CA ALA A 139 -11.58 87.32 97.51
C ALA A 139 -10.51 86.96 96.46
N ASP A 140 -9.30 86.63 96.89
CA ASP A 140 -8.22 86.12 96.03
C ASP A 140 -8.53 84.75 95.39
N ARG A 141 -9.49 84.00 95.94
CA ARG A 141 -9.92 82.71 95.36
C ARG A 141 -10.99 82.88 94.28
N ILE A 142 -11.58 84.07 94.16
CA ILE A 142 -12.51 84.36 93.09
C ILE A 142 -11.71 84.57 91.81
N LYS A 143 -12.07 83.82 90.77
CA LYS A 143 -11.38 83.85 89.47
C LYS A 143 -11.82 85.07 88.66
N THR A 144 -10.85 85.71 88.01
CA THR A 144 -11.11 86.79 87.06
C THR A 144 -11.68 86.25 85.75
N LYS A 145 -12.17 87.14 84.88
CA LYS A 145 -12.55 86.79 83.51
C LYS A 145 -11.38 86.13 82.74
N SER A 146 -10.17 86.65 82.92
CA SER A 146 -8.96 86.11 82.29
C SER A 146 -8.65 84.68 82.74
N ASP A 147 -8.86 84.37 84.02
CA ASP A 147 -8.62 83.02 84.55
C ASP A 147 -9.61 82.00 83.97
N LEU A 148 -10.86 82.41 83.75
CA LEU A 148 -11.90 81.56 83.17
C LEU A 148 -11.72 81.35 81.67
N ASP A 149 -11.30 82.38 80.92
CA ASP A 149 -10.98 82.26 79.50
C ASP A 149 -9.75 81.36 79.27
N ALA A 150 -8.74 81.43 80.16
CA ALA A 150 -7.59 80.54 80.14
C ALA A 150 -7.96 79.07 80.42
N GLU A 151 -8.83 78.81 81.39
CA GLU A 151 -9.34 77.45 81.67
C GLU A 151 -10.17 76.87 80.51
N ALA A 152 -10.98 77.70 79.85
CA ALA A 152 -11.73 77.28 78.68
C ALA A 152 -10.82 76.92 77.50
N LEU A 153 -9.76 77.71 77.26
CA LEU A 153 -8.76 77.42 76.22
C LEU A 153 -7.96 76.15 76.54
N GLU A 154 -7.57 75.94 77.80
CA GLU A 154 -6.82 74.75 78.21
C GLU A 154 -7.66 73.47 78.05
N LYS A 155 -8.94 73.52 78.44
CA LYS A 155 -9.88 72.42 78.19
C LYS A 155 -10.07 72.15 76.69
N TYR A 156 -10.07 73.21 75.89
CA TYR A 156 -10.18 73.10 74.43
C TYR A 156 -8.92 72.45 73.82
N LYS A 157 -7.71 72.82 74.28
CA LYS A 157 -6.45 72.16 73.89
C LYS A 157 -6.45 70.67 74.22
N GLN A 158 -6.89 70.30 75.43
CA GLN A 158 -6.98 68.89 75.82
C GLN A 158 -7.91 68.10 74.91
N ASN A 159 -9.08 68.65 74.57
CA ASN A 159 -10.00 68.01 73.63
C ASN A 159 -9.38 67.88 72.22
N ALA A 160 -8.68 68.91 71.73
CA ALA A 160 -7.98 68.86 70.45
C ALA A 160 -6.88 67.78 70.44
N ILE A 161 -6.11 67.63 71.52
CA ILE A 161 -5.09 66.58 71.68
C ILE A 161 -5.72 65.19 71.68
N GLU A 162 -6.86 65.01 72.34
CA GLU A 162 -7.61 63.75 72.35
C GLU A 162 -8.13 63.40 70.94
N GLN A 163 -8.65 64.39 70.20
CA GLN A 163 -9.04 64.22 68.80
C GLN A 163 -7.86 63.81 67.91
N ILE A 164 -6.68 64.41 68.06
CA ILE A 164 -5.47 64.05 67.29
C ILE A 164 -5.03 62.61 67.61
N SER A 165 -5.01 62.27 68.89
CA SER A 165 -4.54 60.95 69.36
C SER A 165 -5.41 59.81 68.84
N SER A 166 -6.72 60.03 68.75
CA SER A 166 -7.73 59.04 68.35
C SER A 166 -8.17 59.11 66.87
N PHE A 167 -7.69 60.08 66.08
CA PHE A 167 -8.21 60.34 64.73
C PHE A 167 -8.08 59.17 63.74
N VAL A 168 -7.01 58.37 63.87
CA VAL A 168 -6.67 57.34 62.89
C VAL A 168 -6.20 56.07 63.59
N ASP A 169 -6.67 54.94 63.09
CA ASP A 169 -6.22 53.61 63.46
C ASP A 169 -4.93 53.26 62.72
N LEU A 170 -3.86 53.05 63.48
CA LEU A 170 -2.53 52.75 62.92
C LEU A 170 -2.47 51.36 62.28
N GLU A 171 -3.34 50.43 62.67
CA GLU A 171 -3.31 49.06 62.14
C GLU A 171 -3.69 48.99 60.66
N LEU A 172 -4.38 50.01 60.14
CA LEU A 172 -4.76 50.10 58.73
C LEU A 172 -3.62 50.55 57.81
N TYR A 173 -2.46 50.92 58.35
CA TYR A 173 -1.33 51.49 57.60
C TYR A 173 -0.11 50.56 57.66
N ARG A 174 0.78 50.67 56.66
CA ARG A 174 2.08 49.97 56.70
C ARG A 174 3.04 50.67 57.65
N GLU A 175 4.12 49.98 58.01
CA GLU A 175 5.07 50.46 59.03
C GLU A 175 5.66 51.85 58.72
N GLU A 176 5.96 52.15 57.45
CA GLU A 176 6.49 53.47 57.05
C GLU A 176 5.47 54.58 57.31
N GLU A 177 4.20 54.38 56.91
CA GLU A 177 3.11 55.32 57.18
C GLU A 177 2.78 55.42 58.67
N LYS A 178 2.83 54.32 59.45
CA LYS A 178 2.66 54.37 60.91
C LYS A 178 3.66 55.32 61.58
N VAL A 179 4.92 55.29 61.13
CA VAL A 179 5.97 56.19 61.62
C VAL A 179 5.65 57.64 61.29
N LEU A 180 5.22 57.92 60.05
CA LEU A 180 4.83 59.27 59.61
C LEU A 180 3.62 59.81 60.39
N ILE A 181 2.60 58.98 60.60
CA ILE A 181 1.39 59.33 61.36
C ILE A 181 1.75 59.69 62.80
N ASN A 182 2.59 58.88 63.47
CA ASN A 182 3.01 59.16 64.84
C ASN A 182 3.84 60.45 64.97
N LYS A 183 4.69 60.72 63.98
CA LYS A 183 5.43 61.99 63.89
C LYS A 183 4.47 63.17 63.76
N LEU A 184 3.52 63.10 62.82
CA LEU A 184 2.48 64.13 62.63
C LEU A 184 1.65 64.35 63.89
N LYS A 185 1.22 63.27 64.58
CA LYS A 185 0.51 63.37 65.87
C LYS A 185 1.34 64.16 66.89
N THR A 186 2.62 63.82 67.04
CA THR A 186 3.52 64.44 68.01
C THR A 186 3.74 65.93 67.70
N GLU A 187 4.06 66.27 66.46
CA GLU A 187 4.29 67.65 66.02
C GLU A 187 3.02 68.52 66.12
N THR A 188 1.86 67.95 65.77
CA THR A 188 0.57 68.64 65.86
C THR A 188 0.18 68.89 67.32
N ILE A 189 0.38 67.93 68.23
CA ILE A 189 0.15 68.10 69.67
C ILE A 189 1.03 69.22 70.23
N ALA A 190 2.31 69.26 69.84
CA ALA A 190 3.20 70.36 70.23
C ALA A 190 2.67 71.71 69.74
N SER A 191 2.25 71.80 68.47
CA SER A 191 1.67 73.02 67.89
C SER A 191 0.37 73.46 68.61
N VAL A 192 -0.52 72.53 68.97
CA VAL A 192 -1.76 72.85 69.72
C VAL A 192 -1.44 73.47 71.08
N ASN A 193 -0.42 72.97 71.78
CA ASN A 193 0.00 73.50 73.08
C ASN A 193 0.50 74.95 73.00
N GLU A 194 1.06 75.37 71.86
CA GLU A 194 1.59 76.73 71.65
C GLU A 194 0.52 77.76 71.24
N LYS A 195 -0.65 77.36 70.73
CA LYS A 195 -1.68 78.29 70.24
C LYS A 195 -2.37 79.08 71.37
N LEU A 196 -2.76 80.31 71.07
CA LEU A 196 -3.36 81.24 72.04
C LEU A 196 -4.87 81.42 71.84
N THR A 197 -5.42 80.93 70.73
CA THR A 197 -6.85 81.05 70.43
C THR A 197 -7.44 79.73 69.92
N MET A 198 -8.75 79.54 70.13
CA MET A 198 -9.47 78.35 69.65
C MET A 198 -9.45 78.24 68.12
N ALA A 199 -9.55 79.37 67.41
CA ALA A 199 -9.54 79.40 65.94
C ALA A 199 -8.20 78.90 65.34
N GLU A 200 -7.06 79.23 65.97
CA GLU A 200 -5.75 78.72 65.55
C GLU A 200 -5.61 77.22 65.81
N ILE A 201 -6.25 76.69 66.87
CA ILE A 201 -6.27 75.25 67.16
C ILE A 201 -7.12 74.51 66.12
N ASP A 202 -8.28 75.07 65.74
CA ASP A 202 -9.13 74.53 64.68
C ASP A 202 -8.39 74.40 63.34
N GLU A 203 -7.61 75.42 62.95
CA GLU A 203 -6.80 75.39 61.73
C GLU A 203 -5.75 74.27 61.76
N VAL A 204 -5.08 74.08 62.90
CA VAL A 204 -4.10 73.00 63.11
C VAL A 204 -4.76 71.63 63.01
N LEU A 205 -5.96 71.44 63.58
CA LEU A 205 -6.72 70.20 63.49
C LEU A 205 -7.13 69.88 62.05
N VAL A 206 -7.60 70.87 61.29
CA VAL A 206 -7.97 70.70 59.88
C VAL A 206 -6.75 70.25 59.06
N ASN A 207 -5.60 70.91 59.24
CA ASN A 207 -4.38 70.56 58.53
C ASN A 207 -3.89 69.14 58.86
N PHE A 208 -3.92 68.74 60.13
CA PHE A 208 -3.57 67.37 60.53
C PHE A 208 -4.45 66.32 59.84
N LYS A 209 -5.78 66.51 59.84
CA LYS A 209 -6.72 65.61 59.17
C LYS A 209 -6.43 65.52 57.67
N ALA A 210 -6.09 66.64 57.04
CA ALA A 210 -5.77 66.70 55.62
C ALA A 210 -4.47 65.96 55.27
N GLU A 211 -3.41 66.09 56.07
CA GLU A 211 -2.14 65.38 55.84
C GLU A 211 -2.29 63.86 56.03
N ILE A 212 -3.01 63.41 57.06
CA ILE A 212 -3.29 61.97 57.26
C ILE A 212 -4.06 61.39 56.07
N SER A 213 -5.02 62.13 55.51
CA SER A 213 -5.83 61.69 54.38
C SER A 213 -5.05 61.48 53.07
N LYS A 214 -3.80 61.97 52.98
CA LYS A 214 -2.92 61.75 51.81
C LYS A 214 -2.14 60.44 51.88
N LEU A 215 -2.06 59.81 53.06
CA LEU A 215 -1.32 58.57 53.26
C LEU A 215 -2.16 57.38 52.80
N LYS A 216 -1.50 56.37 52.24
CA LYS A 216 -2.17 55.16 51.77
C LYS A 216 -2.31 54.14 52.90
N THR A 217 -3.43 53.42 52.90
CA THR A 217 -3.62 52.25 53.77
C THR A 217 -2.92 51.01 53.21
N ASP A 218 -2.70 50.00 54.04
CA ASP A 218 -2.15 48.72 53.59
C ASP A 218 -3.04 48.06 52.53
N ASP A 219 -4.37 48.08 52.72
CA ASP A 219 -5.34 47.59 51.75
C ASP A 219 -5.19 48.25 50.37
N GLN A 220 -4.90 49.56 50.33
CA GLN A 220 -4.66 50.27 49.07
C GLN A 220 -3.39 49.78 48.38
N TYR A 221 -2.30 49.55 49.13
CA TYR A 221 -1.08 48.97 48.56
C TYR A 221 -1.30 47.53 48.09
N VAL A 222 -1.98 46.69 48.86
CA VAL A 222 -2.30 45.30 48.47
C VAL A 222 -3.12 45.28 47.18
N GLN A 223 -4.06 46.22 47.03
CA GLN A 223 -4.85 46.35 45.80
C GLN A 223 -4.00 46.79 44.60
N GLU A 224 -3.07 47.73 44.78
CA GLU A 224 -2.12 48.16 43.74
C GLU A 224 -1.20 47.00 43.31
N GLU A 225 -0.65 46.26 44.27
CA GLU A 225 0.19 45.08 44.01
C GLU A 225 -0.59 43.97 43.30
N LEU A 226 -1.85 43.74 43.66
CA LEU A 226 -2.72 42.78 42.96
C LEU A 226 -3.00 43.24 41.53
N ASN A 227 -3.29 44.53 41.31
CA ASN A 227 -3.55 45.06 39.97
C ASN A 227 -2.30 44.99 39.06
N ALA A 228 -1.12 45.27 39.62
CA ALA A 228 0.15 45.08 38.92
C ALA A 228 0.35 43.60 38.56
N TYR A 229 0.10 42.69 39.50
CA TYR A 229 0.22 41.24 39.27
C TYR A 229 -0.75 40.74 38.21
N LYS A 230 -2.02 41.16 38.24
CA LYS A 230 -3.00 40.86 37.17
C LYS A 230 -2.50 41.30 35.80
N THR A 231 -1.94 42.52 35.71
CA THR A 231 -1.43 43.07 34.45
C THR A 231 -0.28 42.22 33.90
N GLU A 232 0.63 41.78 34.77
CA GLU A 232 1.74 40.89 34.40
C GLU A 232 1.22 39.54 33.88
N VAL A 233 0.31 38.89 34.61
CA VAL A 233 -0.21 37.57 34.24
C VAL A 233 -1.08 37.62 32.97
N LEU A 234 -1.85 38.69 32.76
CA LEU A 234 -2.58 38.92 31.50
C LEU A 234 -1.64 39.00 30.30
N ALA A 235 -0.48 39.64 30.45
CA ALA A 235 0.53 39.69 29.39
C ALA A 235 1.13 38.30 29.11
N GLN A 236 1.30 37.46 30.13
CA GLN A 236 1.72 36.07 29.96
C GLN A 236 0.66 35.26 29.21
N VAL A 237 -0.63 35.39 29.53
CA VAL A 237 -1.74 34.74 28.80
C VAL A 237 -1.69 35.10 27.31
N GLU A 238 -1.45 36.36 26.98
CA GLU A 238 -1.44 36.81 25.59
C GLU A 238 -0.27 36.24 24.78
N THR A 239 0.89 36.06 25.42
CA THR A 239 2.15 35.67 24.77
C THR A 239 2.51 34.19 24.91
N PHE A 240 1.74 33.42 25.69
CA PHE A 240 2.06 32.02 26.01
C PHE A 240 2.17 31.11 24.78
N VAL A 241 1.33 31.32 23.77
CA VAL A 241 1.32 30.53 22.53
C VAL A 241 1.29 31.39 21.28
N LYS A 242 1.93 30.87 20.23
CA LYS A 242 1.88 31.43 18.89
C LYS A 242 0.78 30.74 18.08
N LEU A 243 -0.26 31.50 17.71
CA LEU A 243 -1.45 30.96 17.02
C LEU A 243 -1.12 30.24 15.70
N ASP A 244 -0.12 30.72 14.96
CA ASP A 244 0.28 30.14 13.67
C ASP A 244 0.75 28.68 13.76
N ASP A 245 1.15 28.22 14.95
CA ASP A 245 1.60 26.85 15.18
C ASP A 245 0.41 25.87 15.35
N TYR A 246 -0.83 26.40 15.37
CA TYR A 246 -2.09 25.67 15.52
C TYR A 246 -3.00 25.85 14.28
N ARG A 247 -3.90 24.90 14.03
CA ARG A 247 -4.90 24.99 12.95
C ARG A 247 -6.06 25.92 13.36
N GLU A 248 -6.86 26.39 12.40
CA GLU A 248 -7.90 27.41 12.62
C GLU A 248 -8.92 27.05 13.71
N GLU A 249 -9.30 25.76 13.82
CA GLU A 249 -10.22 25.30 14.87
C GLU A 249 -9.58 25.44 16.26
N GLU A 250 -8.33 25.01 16.43
CA GLU A 250 -7.58 25.19 17.66
C GLU A 250 -7.29 26.66 17.97
N GLN A 251 -7.00 27.50 16.97
CA GLN A 251 -6.82 28.94 17.17
C GLN A 251 -8.08 29.59 17.78
N THR A 252 -9.27 29.16 17.35
CA THR A 252 -10.54 29.60 17.92
C THR A 252 -10.67 29.20 19.38
N LYS A 253 -10.34 27.93 19.71
CA LYS A 253 -10.33 27.44 21.10
C LYS A 253 -9.33 28.20 21.98
N ILE A 254 -8.14 28.49 21.46
CA ILE A 254 -7.12 29.29 22.16
C ILE A 254 -7.65 30.69 22.47
N ALA A 255 -8.33 31.34 21.51
CA ALA A 255 -8.94 32.65 21.72
C ALA A 255 -10.01 32.61 22.83
N ASP A 256 -10.85 31.58 22.86
CA ASP A 256 -11.86 31.39 23.91
C ASP A 256 -11.22 31.15 25.28
N PHE A 257 -10.16 30.35 25.35
CA PHE A 257 -9.40 30.13 26.59
C PHE A 257 -8.74 31.42 27.08
N LYS A 258 -8.13 32.21 26.19
CA LYS A 258 -7.59 33.54 26.52
C LYS A 258 -8.68 34.46 27.09
N ASN A 259 -9.84 34.54 26.45
CA ASN A 259 -10.96 35.37 26.90
C ASN A 259 -11.47 34.95 28.29
N THR A 260 -11.56 33.63 28.52
CA THR A 260 -11.98 33.06 29.81
C THR A 260 -10.96 33.41 30.89
N ALA A 261 -9.68 33.17 30.64
CA ALA A 261 -8.59 33.49 31.56
C ALA A 261 -8.55 35.00 31.88
N ASN A 262 -8.65 35.85 30.86
CA ASN A 262 -8.68 37.30 31.03
C ASN A 262 -9.85 37.74 31.92
N THR A 263 -11.02 37.12 31.76
CA THR A 263 -12.20 37.41 32.60
C THR A 263 -11.99 36.95 34.04
N GLU A 264 -11.50 35.72 34.26
CA GLU A 264 -11.22 35.19 35.60
C GLU A 264 -10.15 36.01 36.33
N ILE A 265 -9.05 36.36 35.65
CA ILE A 265 -7.95 37.17 36.22
C ILE A 265 -8.43 38.58 36.58
N ASN A 266 -9.19 39.24 35.71
CA ASN A 266 -9.70 40.59 36.00
C ASN A 266 -10.64 40.57 37.22
N ASN A 267 -11.43 39.51 37.40
CA ASN A 267 -12.36 39.35 38.52
C ASN A 267 -11.72 38.85 39.82
N ALA A 268 -10.49 38.32 39.79
CA ALA A 268 -9.79 37.79 40.96
C ALA A 268 -9.60 38.85 42.06
N LYS A 269 -9.74 38.45 43.32
CA LYS A 269 -9.57 39.31 44.50
C LYS A 269 -8.26 39.05 45.24
N THR A 270 -7.55 37.99 44.87
CA THR A 270 -6.27 37.62 45.47
C THR A 270 -5.29 37.14 44.41
N LYS A 271 -3.99 37.16 44.70
CA LYS A 271 -2.95 36.63 43.79
C LYS A 271 -3.14 35.13 43.52
N SER A 272 -3.56 34.35 44.53
CA SER A 272 -3.81 32.91 44.37
C SER A 272 -4.96 32.59 43.40
N GLU A 273 -6.01 33.42 43.36
CA GLU A 273 -7.07 33.28 42.36
C GLU A 273 -6.58 33.61 40.94
N VAL A 274 -5.68 34.59 40.80
CA VAL A 274 -5.00 34.89 39.52
C VAL A 274 -4.17 33.68 39.06
N ASP A 275 -3.39 33.08 39.96
CA ASP A 275 -2.57 31.90 39.67
C ASP A 275 -3.44 30.72 39.21
N THR A 276 -4.55 30.48 39.90
CA THR A 276 -5.49 29.41 39.55
C THR A 276 -6.09 29.61 38.15
N ALA A 277 -6.44 30.84 37.79
CA ALA A 277 -6.97 31.16 36.48
C ALA A 277 -5.93 30.94 35.37
N TYR A 278 -4.67 31.32 35.61
CA TYR A 278 -3.56 31.08 34.69
C TYR A 278 -3.26 29.59 34.51
N GLU A 279 -3.24 28.82 35.59
CA GLU A 279 -2.98 27.37 35.55
C GLU A 279 -4.04 26.62 34.73
N LYS A 280 -5.33 26.95 34.90
CA LYS A 280 -6.39 26.38 34.05
C LYS A 280 -6.18 26.69 32.56
N PHE A 281 -5.79 27.92 32.23
CA PHE A 281 -5.48 28.31 30.85
C PHE A 281 -4.30 27.50 30.30
N TYR A 282 -3.21 27.43 31.06
CA TYR A 282 -2.01 26.68 30.71
C TYR A 282 -2.35 25.22 30.37
N GLU A 283 -3.06 24.53 31.28
CA GLU A 283 -3.46 23.13 31.09
C GLU A 283 -4.39 22.94 29.89
N ALA A 284 -5.35 23.84 29.68
CA ALA A 284 -6.27 23.75 28.54
C ALA A 284 -5.52 23.83 27.20
N ILE A 285 -4.51 24.70 27.10
CA ILE A 285 -3.67 24.83 25.90
C ILE A 285 -2.83 23.59 25.64
N LEU A 286 -2.28 22.94 26.68
CA LEU A 286 -1.48 21.72 26.54
C LEU A 286 -2.25 20.53 25.96
N THR A 287 -3.59 20.55 26.03
CA THR A 287 -4.43 19.49 25.43
C THR A 287 -4.61 19.63 23.91
N LEU A 288 -4.29 20.79 23.33
CA LEU A 288 -4.49 21.06 21.91
C LEU A 288 -3.32 20.54 21.07
N LYS A 289 -3.66 19.94 19.92
CA LYS A 289 -2.65 19.53 18.94
C LYS A 289 -2.19 20.71 18.09
N THR A 290 -0.89 20.74 17.84
CA THR A 290 -0.25 21.67 16.89
C THR A 290 -0.42 21.19 15.45
N LYS A 291 -0.22 22.10 14.49
CA LYS A 291 -0.23 21.79 13.06
C LYS A 291 0.79 20.68 12.72
N ASP A 292 2.00 20.78 13.26
CA ASP A 292 3.08 19.80 13.07
C ASP A 292 2.70 18.39 13.58
N GLN A 293 1.96 18.31 14.69
CA GLN A 293 1.50 17.02 15.22
C GLN A 293 0.47 16.38 14.29
N TYR A 294 -0.48 17.15 13.78
CA TYR A 294 -1.43 16.63 12.78
C TYR A 294 -0.74 16.21 11.49
N GLU A 295 0.19 17.02 10.95
CA GLU A 295 0.94 16.68 9.73
C GLU A 295 1.74 15.38 9.88
N LYS A 296 2.32 15.12 11.06
CA LYS A 296 3.00 13.85 11.36
C LYS A 296 2.03 12.66 11.38
N GLU A 297 0.85 12.81 11.98
CA GLU A 297 -0.17 11.75 12.00
C GLU A 297 -0.72 11.46 10.60
N GLU A 298 -1.01 12.51 9.83
CA GLU A 298 -1.49 12.41 8.44
C GLU A 298 -0.43 11.76 7.53
N LEU A 299 0.84 12.13 7.67
CA LEU A 299 1.95 11.50 6.96
C LEU A 299 2.07 10.01 7.31
N ALA A 300 2.01 9.66 8.60
CA ALA A 300 2.08 8.27 9.04
C ALA A 300 0.91 7.44 8.50
N ALA A 301 -0.31 7.98 8.52
CA ALA A 301 -1.48 7.36 7.92
C ALA A 301 -1.32 7.17 6.40
N ARG A 302 -0.82 8.21 5.70
CA ARG A 302 -0.58 8.15 4.26
C ARG A 302 0.45 7.10 3.86
N LYS A 303 1.56 6.97 4.60
CA LYS A 303 2.58 5.93 4.41
C LYS A 303 1.98 4.53 4.52
N LYS A 304 1.15 4.29 5.53
CA LYS A 304 0.45 3.00 5.71
C LYS A 304 -0.48 2.67 4.55
N THR A 305 -1.20 3.65 4.02
CA THR A 305 -2.01 3.46 2.81
C THR A 305 -1.13 3.19 1.58
N ALA A 306 -0.02 3.91 1.43
CA ALA A 306 0.93 3.74 0.32
C ALA A 306 1.55 2.34 0.29
N GLU A 307 1.91 1.77 1.45
CA GLU A 307 2.39 0.40 1.55
C GLU A 307 1.40 -0.62 0.97
N ASN A 308 0.10 -0.47 1.28
CA ASN A 308 -0.91 -1.34 0.71
C ASN A 308 -1.09 -1.08 -0.79
N GLU A 309 -1.06 0.18 -1.25
CA GLU A 309 -1.11 0.50 -2.69
C GLU A 309 0.04 -0.13 -3.48
N ILE A 310 1.26 -0.16 -2.93
CA ILE A 310 2.42 -0.81 -3.55
C ILE A 310 2.19 -2.31 -3.66
N ILE A 311 1.80 -2.94 -2.57
CA ILE A 311 1.66 -4.40 -2.50
C ILE A 311 0.49 -4.89 -3.36
N ASP A 312 -0.60 -4.13 -3.44
CA ASP A 312 -1.88 -4.54 -4.06
C ASP A 312 -2.07 -3.97 -5.47
N TYR A 313 -1.06 -3.31 -6.06
CA TYR A 313 -1.24 -2.59 -7.32
C TYR A 313 -1.66 -3.50 -8.49
N LYS A 314 -0.97 -4.62 -8.67
CA LYS A 314 -1.31 -5.66 -9.65
C LYS A 314 -1.17 -7.02 -9.00
N ASP A 315 -1.99 -7.97 -9.45
CA ASP A 315 -1.83 -9.37 -9.05
C ASP A 315 -0.56 -9.93 -9.68
N PRO A 316 0.45 -10.36 -8.90
CA PRO A 316 1.70 -10.87 -9.45
C PRO A 316 1.53 -12.11 -10.32
N ILE A 317 0.38 -12.81 -10.21
CA ILE A 317 0.08 -13.99 -11.03
C ILE A 317 0.11 -13.69 -12.53
N ILE A 318 -0.13 -12.43 -12.95
CA ILE A 318 -0.11 -12.04 -14.36
C ILE A 318 1.30 -12.05 -14.96
N PHE A 319 2.34 -12.20 -14.15
CA PHE A 319 3.73 -12.22 -14.59
C PHE A 319 4.25 -13.65 -14.72
N ARG A 320 5.29 -13.81 -15.54
CA ARG A 320 6.15 -15.00 -15.49
C ARG A 320 7.12 -14.88 -14.32
N LYS A 321 7.80 -15.98 -13.98
CA LYS A 321 8.52 -16.07 -12.70
C LYS A 321 9.58 -14.99 -12.53
N ALA A 322 10.33 -14.67 -13.58
CA ALA A 322 11.36 -13.64 -13.53
C ALA A 322 10.77 -12.23 -13.30
N GLU A 323 9.66 -11.89 -13.95
CA GLU A 323 8.96 -10.61 -13.81
C GLU A 323 8.20 -10.52 -12.48
N GLU A 324 7.67 -11.63 -11.99
CA GLU A 324 7.08 -11.73 -10.65
C GLU A 324 8.13 -11.39 -9.57
N ASP A 325 9.33 -11.96 -9.69
CA ASP A 325 10.41 -11.67 -8.75
C ASP A 325 10.85 -10.19 -8.84
N LYS A 326 10.93 -9.61 -10.05
CA LYS A 326 11.17 -8.16 -10.24
C LYS A 326 10.08 -7.30 -9.61
N TYR A 327 8.81 -7.69 -9.70
CA TYR A 327 7.69 -6.98 -9.05
C TYR A 327 7.91 -6.89 -7.54
N TRP A 328 8.28 -8.00 -6.90
CA TRP A 328 8.52 -8.03 -5.46
C TRP A 328 9.78 -7.26 -5.05
N ASP A 329 10.85 -7.33 -5.84
CA ASP A 329 12.05 -6.52 -5.61
C ASP A 329 11.75 -5.01 -5.68
N LEU A 330 10.92 -4.59 -6.64
CA LEU A 330 10.42 -3.22 -6.72
C LEU A 330 9.54 -2.87 -5.51
N ALA A 331 8.62 -3.75 -5.11
CA ALA A 331 7.76 -3.51 -3.96
C ALA A 331 8.58 -3.30 -2.67
N ASP A 332 9.62 -4.11 -2.45
CA ASP A 332 10.52 -3.97 -1.32
C ASP A 332 11.36 -2.68 -1.38
N GLN A 333 11.89 -2.35 -2.56
CA GLN A 333 12.64 -1.11 -2.78
C GLN A 333 11.79 0.12 -2.46
N TYR A 334 10.58 0.21 -3.02
CA TYR A 334 9.73 1.39 -2.86
C TYR A 334 9.10 1.47 -1.46
N THR A 335 8.85 0.33 -0.80
CA THR A 335 8.46 0.31 0.62
C THR A 335 9.57 0.84 1.52
N ALA A 336 10.85 0.56 1.21
CA ALA A 336 11.97 1.15 1.95
C ALA A 336 12.00 2.68 1.80
N LEU A 337 11.78 3.20 0.58
CA LEU A 337 11.72 4.65 0.33
C LEU A 337 10.60 5.35 1.12
N LEU A 338 9.46 4.69 1.33
CA LEU A 338 8.38 5.24 2.16
C LEU A 338 8.81 5.51 3.61
N THR A 339 9.75 4.73 4.14
CA THR A 339 10.24 4.91 5.53
C THR A 339 10.92 6.27 5.67
N ASP A 340 11.69 6.68 4.66
CA ASP A 340 12.49 7.90 4.71
C ASP A 340 11.71 9.18 4.35
N ALA A 341 10.59 9.06 3.62
CA ALA A 341 9.77 10.19 3.18
C ALA A 341 9.34 11.12 4.34
N LYS A 342 9.44 12.43 4.12
CA LYS A 342 9.15 13.51 5.09
C LYS A 342 7.85 14.24 4.81
N THR A 343 7.32 14.13 3.59
CA THR A 343 6.08 14.82 3.19
C THR A 343 5.10 13.86 2.51
N ILE A 344 3.82 14.24 2.48
CA ILE A 344 2.78 13.49 1.77
C ILE A 344 3.05 13.48 0.25
N ASP A 345 3.58 14.57 -0.30
CA ASP A 345 3.91 14.68 -1.73
C ASP A 345 5.05 13.73 -2.14
N GLU A 346 6.06 13.56 -1.29
CA GLU A 346 7.11 12.56 -1.49
C GLU A 346 6.53 11.15 -1.48
N VAL A 347 5.63 10.83 -0.54
CA VAL A 347 4.94 9.53 -0.50
C VAL A 347 4.14 9.28 -1.78
N ASN A 348 3.38 10.28 -2.25
CA ASN A 348 2.61 10.17 -3.49
C ASN A 348 3.52 9.95 -4.71
N THR A 349 4.66 10.63 -4.76
CA THR A 349 5.67 10.48 -5.83
C THR A 349 6.27 9.07 -5.82
N ILE A 350 6.60 8.53 -4.65
CA ILE A 350 7.12 7.16 -4.50
C ILE A 350 6.11 6.14 -5.06
N VAL A 351 4.83 6.26 -4.69
CA VAL A 351 3.78 5.36 -5.19
C VAL A 351 3.60 5.48 -6.70
N ALA A 352 3.60 6.69 -7.26
CA ALA A 352 3.47 6.90 -8.70
C ALA A 352 4.64 6.27 -9.48
N ASN A 353 5.86 6.44 -8.99
CA ASN A 353 7.07 5.86 -9.58
C ASN A 353 7.07 4.33 -9.50
N PHE A 354 6.61 3.75 -8.38
CA PHE A 354 6.42 2.30 -8.28
C PHE A 354 5.45 1.78 -9.34
N LYS A 355 4.28 2.41 -9.47
CA LYS A 355 3.26 2.02 -10.46
C LYS A 355 3.82 2.07 -11.88
N ALA A 356 4.52 3.16 -12.21
CA ALA A 356 5.18 3.31 -13.51
C ALA A 356 6.27 2.25 -13.76
N ALA A 357 7.05 1.88 -12.75
CA ALA A 357 8.06 0.82 -12.88
C ALA A 357 7.42 -0.57 -13.08
N VAL A 358 6.34 -0.88 -12.37
CA VAL A 358 5.58 -2.12 -12.54
C VAL A 358 4.90 -2.20 -13.91
N ASP A 359 4.41 -1.07 -14.44
CA ASP A 359 3.77 -1.02 -15.77
C ASP A 359 4.74 -1.34 -16.92
N LEU A 360 6.06 -1.28 -16.68
CA LEU A 360 7.08 -1.68 -17.66
C LEU A 360 7.42 -3.17 -17.62
N LEU A 361 6.92 -3.92 -16.62
CA LEU A 361 7.14 -5.38 -16.56
C LEU A 361 6.28 -6.08 -17.62
N ALA A 362 6.90 -7.02 -18.34
CA ALA A 362 6.20 -7.80 -19.35
C ALA A 362 5.18 -8.72 -18.67
N VAL A 363 3.93 -8.67 -19.14
CA VAL A 363 2.87 -9.58 -18.68
C VAL A 363 2.95 -10.91 -19.42
N ASP A 364 2.56 -11.98 -18.75
CA ASP A 364 2.50 -13.33 -19.34
C ASP A 364 1.43 -13.36 -20.43
N THR A 365 1.86 -13.52 -21.69
CA THR A 365 0.96 -13.60 -22.84
C THR A 365 0.38 -15.01 -23.03
N GLY A 366 0.74 -15.96 -22.16
CA GLY A 366 0.29 -17.36 -22.24
C GLY A 366 0.96 -18.13 -23.38
N PHE A 367 0.20 -19.05 -23.94
CA PHE A 367 0.63 -20.08 -24.89
C PHE A 367 -0.14 -19.96 -26.21
N THR A 368 0.42 -20.51 -27.30
CA THR A 368 -0.10 -20.33 -28.67
C THR A 368 -0.51 -21.64 -29.34
N GLY A 369 -0.40 -22.75 -28.63
CA GLY A 369 -0.72 -24.08 -29.13
C GLY A 369 -2.10 -24.22 -29.80
N SER A 370 -2.15 -24.90 -30.94
CA SER A 370 -3.37 -25.13 -31.73
C SER A 370 -4.13 -26.42 -31.37
N LEU A 371 -5.44 -26.45 -31.66
CA LEU A 371 -6.26 -27.67 -31.76
C LEU A 371 -6.59 -28.05 -33.22
N GLU A 372 -6.00 -27.36 -34.20
CA GLU A 372 -6.07 -27.79 -35.59
C GLU A 372 -5.43 -29.16 -35.74
N ASN A 373 -6.06 -30.07 -36.49
CA ASN A 373 -5.58 -31.45 -36.68
C ASN A 373 -5.27 -32.18 -35.34
N ALA A 374 -6.02 -31.85 -34.30
CA ALA A 374 -5.94 -32.47 -32.98
C ALA A 374 -6.55 -33.88 -32.95
N VAL A 375 -6.45 -34.49 -31.77
CA VAL A 375 -7.06 -35.79 -31.50
C VAL A 375 -8.10 -35.66 -30.41
N ASN A 376 -9.31 -36.10 -30.72
CA ASN A 376 -10.35 -36.31 -29.73
C ASN A 376 -10.19 -37.67 -29.08
N VAL A 377 -10.15 -37.68 -27.75
CA VAL A 377 -9.83 -38.83 -26.91
C VAL A 377 -11.07 -39.18 -26.08
N THR A 378 -11.58 -40.38 -26.25
CA THR A 378 -12.71 -40.91 -25.46
C THR A 378 -12.39 -42.29 -24.92
N PHE A 379 -13.09 -42.70 -23.86
CA PHE A 379 -12.80 -43.94 -23.16
C PHE A 379 -13.97 -44.92 -23.19
N THR A 380 -13.64 -46.20 -23.28
CA THR A 380 -14.58 -47.31 -23.09
C THR A 380 -14.48 -47.80 -21.65
N LYS A 381 -15.62 -48.00 -20.99
CA LYS A 381 -15.65 -48.44 -19.60
C LYS A 381 -15.07 -49.86 -19.44
N SER A 382 -14.16 -50.01 -18.49
CA SER A 382 -13.65 -51.30 -18.02
C SER A 382 -14.58 -51.93 -16.97
N GLU A 383 -14.61 -53.26 -16.92
CA GLU A 383 -15.26 -54.03 -15.85
C GLU A 383 -14.36 -54.17 -14.61
N GLU A 384 -13.05 -54.02 -14.78
CA GLU A 384 -12.04 -54.06 -13.72
C GLU A 384 -11.53 -52.65 -13.38
N ASP A 385 -11.14 -52.44 -12.12
CA ASP A 385 -10.54 -51.19 -11.65
C ASP A 385 -9.09 -51.07 -12.17
N LEU A 386 -8.95 -50.42 -13.32
CA LEU A 386 -7.68 -50.20 -14.00
C LEU A 386 -7.62 -48.81 -14.63
N VAL A 387 -6.41 -48.39 -14.97
CA VAL A 387 -6.11 -47.15 -15.69
C VAL A 387 -5.75 -47.44 -17.15
N ALA A 388 -5.90 -46.45 -18.02
CA ALA A 388 -5.47 -46.48 -19.40
C ALA A 388 -4.69 -45.20 -19.76
N ASP A 389 -3.61 -45.37 -20.50
CA ASP A 389 -2.65 -44.30 -20.78
C ASP A 389 -2.64 -43.93 -22.27
N LEU A 390 -2.90 -42.67 -22.57
CA LEU A 390 -2.59 -42.07 -23.85
C LEU A 390 -1.14 -41.58 -23.81
N LEU A 391 -0.29 -42.15 -24.67
CA LEU A 391 1.07 -41.65 -24.92
C LEU A 391 1.03 -40.62 -26.05
N VAL A 392 1.61 -39.45 -25.80
CA VAL A 392 1.84 -38.40 -26.78
C VAL A 392 3.34 -38.26 -27.03
N ILE A 393 3.78 -38.62 -28.24
CA ILE A 393 5.17 -38.53 -28.70
C ILE A 393 5.39 -37.16 -29.38
N PRO A 394 6.39 -36.36 -28.97
CA PRO A 394 6.69 -35.09 -29.59
C PRO A 394 7.44 -35.22 -30.92
N ASP A 395 7.44 -34.16 -31.73
CA ASP A 395 8.35 -34.00 -32.88
C ASP A 395 9.80 -33.81 -32.42
N ASN A 396 10.00 -33.17 -31.27
CA ASN A 396 11.30 -32.86 -30.70
C ASN A 396 11.39 -33.32 -29.23
N SER A 397 12.43 -34.09 -28.90
CA SER A 397 12.70 -34.59 -27.54
C SER A 397 13.31 -33.57 -26.59
N ASP A 398 13.81 -32.43 -27.08
CA ASP A 398 14.39 -31.40 -26.23
C ASP A 398 13.31 -30.48 -25.64
N TRP A 399 12.98 -30.77 -24.38
CA TRP A 399 12.03 -30.06 -23.54
C TRP A 399 12.76 -29.28 -22.43
N THR A 400 14.01 -28.87 -22.63
CA THR A 400 14.71 -28.06 -21.63
C THR A 400 14.02 -26.70 -21.40
N GLY A 401 13.87 -26.31 -20.13
CA GLY A 401 13.20 -25.08 -19.73
C GLY A 401 12.64 -25.13 -18.32
N ASP A 402 11.59 -24.34 -18.09
CA ASP A 402 10.92 -24.15 -16.80
C ASP A 402 9.70 -25.07 -16.62
N GLY A 403 9.11 -25.54 -17.72
CA GLY A 403 7.92 -26.40 -17.66
C GLY A 403 7.32 -26.70 -19.03
N VAL A 404 6.29 -27.56 -19.02
CA VAL A 404 5.55 -27.97 -20.21
C VAL A 404 4.15 -27.39 -20.20
N ALA A 405 3.68 -26.96 -21.37
CA ALA A 405 2.29 -26.61 -21.61
C ALA A 405 1.67 -27.44 -22.72
N PHE A 406 0.37 -27.67 -22.66
CA PHE A 406 -0.35 -28.33 -23.75
C PHE A 406 -1.73 -27.73 -23.94
N ARG A 407 -2.14 -27.67 -25.21
CA ARG A 407 -3.46 -27.21 -25.62
C ARG A 407 -4.47 -28.33 -25.42
N ILE A 408 -5.53 -28.05 -24.64
CA ILE A 408 -6.57 -29.04 -24.36
C ILE A 408 -7.95 -28.41 -24.26
N LYS A 409 -8.95 -29.13 -24.74
CA LYS A 409 -10.36 -28.81 -24.58
C LYS A 409 -11.09 -29.98 -23.94
N ASN A 410 -11.78 -29.70 -22.84
CA ASN A 410 -12.63 -30.67 -22.16
C ASN A 410 -14.03 -30.64 -22.76
N ASN A 411 -14.47 -31.76 -23.34
CA ASN A 411 -15.75 -31.88 -24.05
C ASN A 411 -16.84 -32.54 -23.18
N THR A 412 -16.62 -32.63 -21.87
CA THR A 412 -17.51 -33.29 -20.91
C THR A 412 -17.67 -32.47 -19.63
N GLY A 413 -18.20 -33.11 -18.58
CA GLY A 413 -18.15 -32.63 -17.20
C GLY A 413 -16.72 -32.47 -16.68
N GLU A 414 -16.52 -32.47 -15.37
CA GLU A 414 -15.17 -32.41 -14.80
C GLU A 414 -14.35 -33.65 -15.19
N SER A 415 -13.10 -33.42 -15.62
CA SER A 415 -12.16 -34.46 -16.02
C SER A 415 -10.94 -34.47 -15.07
N TYR A 416 -10.47 -35.66 -14.73
CA TYR A 416 -9.29 -35.94 -13.91
C TYR A 416 -8.29 -36.77 -14.72
N ILE A 417 -7.12 -36.21 -14.98
CA ILE A 417 -6.10 -36.83 -15.83
C ILE A 417 -4.77 -36.82 -15.09
N ALA A 418 -4.14 -37.97 -14.92
CA ALA A 418 -2.81 -38.05 -14.34
C ALA A 418 -1.76 -37.83 -15.42
N ILE A 419 -0.74 -37.02 -15.09
CA ILE A 419 0.27 -36.58 -16.04
C ILE A 419 1.63 -37.17 -15.66
N TYR A 420 2.25 -37.84 -16.62
CA TYR A 420 3.62 -38.35 -16.51
C TYR A 420 4.45 -37.92 -17.71
N ILE A 421 5.75 -37.76 -17.53
CA ILE A 421 6.69 -37.56 -18.63
C ILE A 421 7.77 -38.62 -18.49
N ASN A 422 8.07 -39.30 -19.60
CA ASN A 422 9.16 -40.26 -19.67
C ASN A 422 10.29 -39.70 -20.51
N GLU A 423 11.51 -39.95 -20.07
CA GLU A 423 12.71 -39.82 -20.92
C GLU A 423 13.04 -41.11 -21.67
N LYS A 424 13.98 -41.03 -22.61
CA LYS A 424 14.35 -42.14 -23.50
C LYS A 424 15.00 -43.33 -22.80
N ASP A 425 15.71 -43.11 -21.70
CA ASP A 425 16.27 -44.13 -20.81
C ASP A 425 15.30 -44.60 -19.72
N SER A 426 14.03 -44.19 -19.84
CA SER A 426 12.86 -44.68 -19.11
C SER A 426 12.65 -44.12 -17.71
N ASP A 427 13.45 -43.18 -17.22
CA ASP A 427 13.06 -42.46 -16.01
C ASP A 427 11.73 -41.72 -16.26
N ARG A 428 10.91 -41.67 -15.22
CA ARG A 428 9.56 -41.11 -15.27
C ARG A 428 9.39 -40.10 -14.18
N VAL A 429 8.87 -38.93 -14.54
CA VAL A 429 8.35 -37.98 -13.57
C VAL A 429 6.82 -37.98 -13.58
N VAL A 430 6.24 -37.67 -12.44
CA VAL A 430 4.80 -37.57 -12.23
C VAL A 430 4.46 -36.24 -11.59
N LEU A 431 3.34 -35.64 -11.99
CA LEU A 431 2.80 -34.48 -11.30
C LEU A 431 2.52 -34.84 -9.83
N GLU A 432 3.16 -34.18 -8.87
CA GLU A 432 2.95 -34.50 -7.46
C GLU A 432 1.52 -34.18 -7.03
N THR A 433 0.99 -34.90 -6.03
CA THR A 433 -0.29 -34.55 -5.39
C THR A 433 -0.13 -33.25 -4.59
N GLY A 434 -1.00 -32.26 -4.80
CA GLY A 434 -0.91 -30.98 -4.12
C GLY A 434 0.05 -29.96 -4.75
N ALA A 435 0.67 -30.29 -5.88
CA ALA A 435 1.54 -29.38 -6.61
C ALA A 435 0.75 -28.34 -7.41
N THR A 436 1.36 -27.17 -7.60
CA THR A 436 0.77 -26.08 -8.37
C THR A 436 0.91 -26.33 -9.87
N TYR A 437 -0.17 -26.16 -10.61
CA TYR A 437 -0.14 -26.01 -12.07
C TYR A 437 -0.99 -24.80 -12.46
N TYR A 438 -0.90 -24.36 -13.70
CA TYR A 438 -1.58 -23.17 -14.17
C TYR A 438 -2.50 -23.51 -15.34
N THR A 439 -3.66 -22.86 -15.36
CA THR A 439 -4.54 -22.86 -16.52
C THR A 439 -4.50 -21.50 -17.19
N TYR A 440 -4.57 -21.49 -18.51
CA TYR A 440 -4.69 -20.29 -19.31
C TYR A 440 -5.91 -20.42 -20.19
N ASP A 441 -6.78 -19.42 -20.22
CA ASP A 441 -7.81 -19.34 -21.25
C ASP A 441 -7.22 -18.92 -22.61
N LEU A 442 -8.08 -18.84 -23.62
CA LEU A 442 -7.67 -18.44 -24.97
C LEU A 442 -7.26 -16.97 -25.09
N GLN A 443 -7.54 -16.16 -24.08
CA GLN A 443 -7.12 -14.76 -23.98
C GLN A 443 -5.80 -14.60 -23.21
N GLY A 444 -5.23 -15.71 -22.72
CA GLY A 444 -3.99 -15.73 -21.94
C GLY A 444 -4.20 -15.45 -20.45
N VAL A 445 -5.44 -15.43 -19.95
CA VAL A 445 -5.69 -15.21 -18.51
C VAL A 445 -5.23 -16.44 -17.73
N LYS A 446 -4.18 -16.23 -16.95
CA LYS A 446 -3.54 -17.23 -16.11
C LYS A 446 -4.26 -17.39 -14.78
N LYS A 447 -4.45 -18.64 -14.35
CA LYS A 447 -4.95 -19.00 -13.02
C LYS A 447 -4.11 -20.11 -12.42
N SER A 448 -3.82 -19.99 -11.13
CA SER A 448 -3.15 -21.03 -10.35
C SER A 448 -4.19 -22.05 -9.88
N THR A 449 -3.81 -23.32 -9.92
CA THR A 449 -4.62 -24.44 -9.44
C THR A 449 -3.70 -25.50 -8.86
N THR A 450 -4.28 -26.45 -8.13
CA THR A 450 -3.54 -27.45 -7.37
C THR A 450 -3.94 -28.83 -7.85
N SER A 451 -2.96 -29.70 -8.08
CA SER A 451 -3.18 -31.07 -8.50
C SER A 451 -3.76 -31.93 -7.36
N GLY A 452 -4.46 -32.98 -7.75
CA GLY A 452 -4.96 -34.01 -6.87
C GLY A 452 -6.48 -34.06 -6.73
N ARG A 453 -6.98 -35.23 -6.36
CA ARG A 453 -8.40 -35.53 -6.10
C ARG A 453 -8.61 -36.00 -4.66
N GLY A 454 -7.86 -35.41 -3.72
CA GLY A 454 -7.71 -35.90 -2.34
C GLY A 454 -6.81 -37.14 -2.19
N TRP A 455 -6.64 -37.92 -3.26
CA TRP A 455 -5.68 -39.01 -3.43
C TRP A 455 -5.29 -39.07 -4.92
N GLY A 456 -4.00 -39.26 -5.22
CA GLY A 456 -3.48 -39.42 -6.58
C GLY A 456 -3.10 -38.13 -7.34
N ASN A 457 -2.44 -38.31 -8.47
CA ASN A 457 -1.60 -37.33 -9.18
C ASN A 457 -2.30 -36.68 -10.39
N TYR A 458 -3.48 -36.09 -10.18
CA TYR A 458 -4.36 -35.66 -11.27
C TYR A 458 -4.37 -34.14 -11.47
N ILE A 459 -4.34 -33.68 -12.73
CA ILE A 459 -4.91 -32.39 -13.06
C ILE A 459 -6.43 -32.49 -13.09
N LYS A 460 -7.10 -31.41 -12.71
CA LYS A 460 -8.53 -31.22 -12.90
C LYS A 460 -8.76 -30.30 -14.10
N LEU A 461 -9.56 -30.75 -15.05
CA LEU A 461 -10.13 -29.90 -16.09
C LEU A 461 -11.58 -29.59 -15.73
N GLU A 462 -11.90 -28.29 -15.66
CA GLU A 462 -13.28 -27.84 -15.44
C GLU A 462 -14.17 -28.24 -16.63
N SER A 463 -15.48 -28.35 -16.41
CA SER A 463 -16.42 -28.65 -17.49
C SER A 463 -16.35 -27.55 -18.56
N ASN A 464 -16.27 -27.97 -19.82
CA ASN A 464 -16.09 -27.10 -20.98
C ASN A 464 -14.82 -26.24 -20.96
N PHE A 465 -13.80 -26.61 -20.17
CA PHE A 465 -12.50 -25.94 -20.21
C PHE A 465 -11.96 -25.94 -21.65
N ASP A 466 -11.56 -24.78 -22.13
CA ASP A 466 -10.98 -24.62 -23.46
C ASP A 466 -9.79 -23.66 -23.35
N GLY A 467 -8.58 -24.21 -23.27
CA GLY A 467 -7.39 -23.43 -23.02
C GLY A 467 -6.12 -24.25 -22.97
N TYR A 468 -5.16 -23.79 -22.16
CA TYR A 468 -3.87 -24.41 -21.96
C TYR A 468 -3.67 -24.82 -20.51
N ILE A 469 -3.00 -25.94 -20.33
CA ILE A 469 -2.48 -26.37 -19.04
C ILE A 469 -0.97 -26.18 -19.09
N TYR A 470 -0.40 -25.47 -18.12
CA TYR A 470 1.03 -25.32 -17.92
C TYR A 470 1.43 -25.93 -16.58
N ILE A 471 2.43 -26.80 -16.61
CA ILE A 471 2.96 -27.50 -15.45
C ILE A 471 4.45 -27.18 -15.34
N PRO A 472 4.87 -26.39 -14.34
CA PRO A 472 6.28 -26.17 -14.05
C PRO A 472 6.99 -27.49 -13.75
N TYR A 473 8.26 -27.64 -14.13
CA TYR A 473 9.03 -28.83 -13.80
C TYR A 473 9.23 -29.02 -12.29
N SER A 474 9.19 -27.94 -11.51
CA SER A 474 9.18 -28.00 -10.04
C SER A 474 7.94 -28.68 -9.44
N SER A 475 6.88 -28.88 -10.23
CA SER A 475 5.64 -29.56 -9.81
C SER A 475 5.66 -31.06 -10.08
N PHE A 476 6.73 -31.56 -10.70
CA PHE A 476 6.94 -32.96 -10.98
C PHE A 476 7.91 -33.58 -9.98
N ALA A 477 7.67 -34.84 -9.59
CA ALA A 477 8.61 -35.66 -8.85
C ALA A 477 9.02 -36.89 -9.63
N ILE A 478 10.24 -37.34 -9.39
CA ILE A 478 10.74 -38.60 -9.92
C ILE A 478 9.94 -39.77 -9.35
N LYS A 479 9.45 -40.66 -10.22
CA LYS A 479 8.80 -41.91 -9.83
C LYS A 479 9.87 -42.98 -9.67
N ALA A 480 10.54 -42.98 -8.51
CA ALA A 480 11.67 -43.85 -8.22
C ALA A 480 11.37 -45.34 -8.48
N GLY A 481 12.32 -46.04 -9.11
CA GLY A 481 12.20 -47.46 -9.42
C GLY A 481 11.24 -47.79 -10.57
N PHE A 482 10.80 -46.77 -11.32
CA PHE A 482 10.13 -46.98 -12.60
C PHE A 482 11.18 -47.22 -13.69
N ALA A 483 11.21 -48.45 -14.23
CA ALA A 483 12.15 -48.91 -15.26
C ALA A 483 13.64 -48.90 -14.82
N SER A 484 14.56 -48.99 -15.79
CA SER A 484 16.00 -49.25 -15.58
C SER A 484 16.90 -48.02 -15.72
N GLY A 485 16.31 -46.81 -15.63
CA GLY A 485 17.04 -45.55 -15.77
C GLY A 485 17.86 -45.20 -14.53
N ASN A 486 18.27 -43.94 -14.42
CA ASN A 486 19.18 -43.47 -13.39
C ASN A 486 18.48 -42.70 -12.25
N ASP A 487 17.14 -42.67 -12.26
CA ASP A 487 16.26 -41.90 -11.38
C ASP A 487 16.55 -40.38 -11.42
N VAL A 488 17.02 -39.84 -12.56
CA VAL A 488 17.21 -38.40 -12.77
C VAL A 488 16.66 -37.99 -14.13
N MET A 489 15.58 -37.21 -14.10
CA MET A 489 14.93 -36.72 -15.32
C MET A 489 15.82 -35.73 -16.10
N ASN A 490 16.08 -36.07 -17.36
CA ASN A 490 16.74 -35.26 -18.36
C ASN A 490 15.73 -34.78 -19.41
N TYR A 491 15.22 -33.56 -19.21
CA TYR A 491 14.27 -32.93 -20.14
C TYR A 491 14.84 -32.66 -21.55
N ALA A 492 16.15 -32.80 -21.80
CA ALA A 492 16.69 -32.73 -23.16
C ALA A 492 16.39 -33.99 -24.00
N ASN A 493 15.96 -35.08 -23.38
CA ASN A 493 15.77 -36.39 -24.01
C ASN A 493 14.40 -37.01 -23.70
N VAL A 494 13.32 -36.21 -23.75
CA VAL A 494 11.95 -36.69 -23.54
C VAL A 494 11.55 -37.70 -24.63
N PHE A 495 11.03 -38.84 -24.19
CA PHE A 495 10.41 -39.85 -25.04
C PHE A 495 8.95 -39.49 -25.36
N GLY A 496 8.18 -39.10 -24.34
CA GLY A 496 6.80 -38.68 -24.51
C GLY A 496 6.11 -38.35 -23.19
N MET A 497 4.91 -37.81 -23.31
CA MET A 497 4.04 -37.44 -22.19
C MET A 497 2.81 -38.33 -22.16
N TYR A 498 2.47 -38.81 -20.97
CA TYR A 498 1.37 -39.73 -20.74
C TYR A 498 0.20 -39.02 -20.05
N PHE A 499 -1.00 -39.31 -20.55
CA PHE A 499 -2.28 -38.87 -20.02
C PHE A 499 -3.03 -40.12 -19.55
N GLU A 500 -2.95 -40.38 -18.25
CA GLU A 500 -3.53 -41.55 -17.61
C GLU A 500 -4.93 -41.22 -17.08
N THR A 501 -5.89 -42.08 -17.40
CA THR A 501 -7.31 -41.97 -17.00
C THR A 501 -7.75 -43.28 -16.36
N SER A 502 -8.54 -43.24 -15.28
CA SER A 502 -9.24 -44.44 -14.80
C SER A 502 -10.28 -44.90 -15.83
N ALA A 503 -10.08 -46.07 -16.42
CA ALA A 503 -11.05 -46.66 -17.36
C ALA A 503 -12.28 -47.24 -16.64
N PHE A 504 -12.27 -47.31 -15.31
CA PHE A 504 -13.40 -47.78 -14.50
C PHE A 504 -14.24 -46.63 -13.96
N TYR A 505 -13.59 -45.68 -13.26
CA TYR A 505 -14.28 -44.56 -12.60
C TYR A 505 -14.52 -43.36 -13.52
N ASP A 506 -13.58 -43.08 -14.42
CA ASP A 506 -13.54 -41.84 -15.19
C ASP A 506 -13.62 -42.08 -16.71
N SER A 507 -14.24 -43.20 -17.12
CA SER A 507 -14.44 -43.55 -18.54
C SER A 507 -15.41 -42.64 -19.28
N TYR A 508 -16.12 -41.75 -18.57
CA TYR A 508 -17.01 -40.74 -19.15
C TYR A 508 -16.25 -39.55 -19.73
N GLN A 509 -14.94 -39.47 -19.50
CA GLN A 509 -14.09 -38.38 -19.95
C GLN A 509 -14.00 -38.34 -21.47
N ASN A 510 -14.01 -37.11 -21.99
CA ASN A 510 -13.91 -36.81 -23.40
C ASN A 510 -13.18 -35.48 -23.52
N TYR A 511 -11.99 -35.49 -24.11
CA TYR A 511 -11.20 -34.28 -24.30
C TYR A 511 -10.49 -34.31 -25.64
N THR A 512 -10.24 -33.13 -26.19
CA THR A 512 -9.43 -32.94 -27.39
C THR A 512 -8.08 -32.37 -26.99
N ILE A 513 -7.01 -33.01 -27.43
CA ILE A 513 -5.63 -32.62 -27.14
C ILE A 513 -4.91 -32.26 -28.44
N GLY A 514 -4.23 -31.12 -28.41
CA GLY A 514 -3.48 -30.60 -29.55
C GLY A 514 -2.00 -30.45 -29.25
N GLU A 515 -1.45 -29.29 -29.62
CA GLU A 515 -0.03 -29.00 -29.54
C GLU A 515 0.52 -29.02 -28.11
N ILE A 516 1.79 -29.42 -28.01
CA ILE A 516 2.58 -29.36 -26.78
C ILE A 516 3.70 -28.35 -26.97
N GLN A 517 3.90 -27.50 -25.96
CA GLN A 517 4.90 -26.44 -25.92
C GLN A 517 5.71 -26.52 -24.63
N VAL A 518 6.90 -25.94 -24.63
CA VAL A 518 7.79 -25.84 -23.47
C VAL A 518 8.10 -24.37 -23.25
N LEU A 519 8.10 -23.94 -21.99
CA LEU A 519 8.50 -22.60 -21.58
C LEU A 519 9.95 -22.62 -21.11
N ASN A 520 10.77 -21.66 -21.53
CA ASN A 520 12.13 -21.45 -21.04
C ASN A 520 12.38 -19.94 -20.89
N GLY A 521 12.29 -19.45 -19.66
CA GLY A 521 12.19 -18.02 -19.35
C GLY A 521 10.97 -17.42 -20.03
N ASP A 522 11.22 -16.55 -21.01
CA ASP A 522 10.16 -15.90 -21.79
C ASP A 522 9.86 -16.56 -23.14
N VAL A 523 10.60 -17.60 -23.49
CA VAL A 523 10.51 -18.24 -24.81
C VAL A 523 9.59 -19.45 -24.74
N VAL A 524 8.57 -19.47 -25.61
CA VAL A 524 7.70 -20.62 -25.83
C VAL A 524 8.19 -21.37 -27.07
N LYS A 525 8.44 -22.68 -26.92
CA LYS A 525 8.89 -23.57 -27.99
C LYS A 525 7.86 -24.66 -28.22
N THR A 526 7.31 -24.79 -29.43
CA THR A 526 6.46 -25.93 -29.80
C THR A 526 7.32 -27.19 -29.96
N VAL A 527 6.93 -28.27 -29.27
CA VAL A 527 7.60 -29.57 -29.30
C VAL A 527 6.75 -30.66 -29.95
N LEU A 528 5.44 -30.43 -30.07
CA LEU A 528 4.53 -31.18 -30.94
C LEU A 528 3.69 -30.17 -31.73
N ASP A 529 3.83 -30.18 -33.05
CA ASP A 529 3.14 -29.29 -33.97
C ASP A 529 2.06 -30.05 -34.75
N ASN A 530 0.80 -29.74 -34.45
CA ASN A 530 -0.32 -30.47 -35.02
C ASN A 530 -0.62 -30.08 -36.46
N SER A 531 -0.17 -28.91 -36.92
CA SER A 531 -0.38 -28.47 -38.31
C SER A 531 0.25 -29.43 -39.33
N LYS A 532 1.24 -30.22 -38.90
CA LYS A 532 1.91 -31.26 -39.70
C LYS A 532 1.17 -32.60 -39.72
N GLN A 533 0.19 -32.79 -38.86
CA GLN A 533 -0.52 -34.06 -38.70
C GLN A 533 -1.60 -34.24 -39.76
N THR A 534 -1.78 -35.49 -40.19
CA THR A 534 -2.85 -35.90 -41.10
C THR A 534 -3.62 -37.08 -40.53
N SER A 535 -4.78 -37.38 -41.10
CA SER A 535 -5.57 -38.58 -40.75
C SER A 535 -4.77 -39.89 -40.86
N ALA A 536 -3.74 -39.93 -41.70
CA ALA A 536 -2.87 -41.08 -41.89
C ALA A 536 -1.69 -41.15 -40.88
N SER A 537 -1.28 -40.00 -40.32
CA SER A 537 -0.04 -39.89 -39.53
C SER A 537 -0.25 -39.63 -38.04
N TYR A 538 -1.41 -39.13 -37.61
CA TYR A 538 -1.62 -38.73 -36.19
C TYR A 538 -1.35 -39.86 -35.18
N LYS A 539 -1.56 -41.12 -35.54
CA LYS A 539 -1.30 -42.27 -34.67
C LYS A 539 0.19 -42.52 -34.40
N ASN A 540 1.09 -41.86 -35.13
CA ASN A 540 2.53 -41.88 -34.83
C ASN A 540 2.84 -41.05 -33.58
N HIS A 541 1.99 -40.07 -33.26
CA HIS A 541 2.16 -39.18 -32.11
C HIS A 541 1.18 -39.51 -30.98
N TYR A 542 -0.06 -39.85 -31.29
CA TYR A 542 -1.09 -40.18 -30.31
C TYR A 542 -1.32 -41.68 -30.28
N ILE A 543 -0.80 -42.33 -29.24
CA ILE A 543 -0.78 -43.79 -29.10
C ILE A 543 -1.64 -44.20 -27.91
N ALA A 544 -2.64 -45.04 -28.17
CA ALA A 544 -3.36 -45.76 -27.13
C ALA A 544 -2.44 -46.86 -26.58
N ASP A 545 -1.69 -46.55 -25.51
CA ASP A 545 -0.59 -47.37 -25.00
C ASP A 545 -1.06 -48.34 -23.91
N TYR A 546 -0.68 -48.12 -22.64
CA TYR A 546 -1.05 -49.01 -21.54
C TYR A 546 -2.58 -49.13 -21.41
N ASN A 547 -3.09 -50.37 -21.47
CA ASN A 547 -4.52 -50.66 -21.55
C ASN A 547 -5.27 -49.90 -22.67
N GLY A 548 -4.58 -49.60 -23.77
CA GLY A 548 -5.07 -48.79 -24.89
C GLY A 548 -6.35 -49.28 -25.57
N LYS A 549 -6.75 -50.54 -25.37
CA LYS A 549 -8.05 -51.08 -25.82
C LYS A 549 -9.26 -50.30 -25.25
N TYR A 550 -9.07 -49.54 -24.17
CA TYR A 550 -10.10 -48.67 -23.58
C TYR A 550 -10.04 -47.23 -24.09
N ILE A 551 -9.12 -46.89 -24.99
CA ILE A 551 -8.93 -45.55 -25.53
C ILE A 551 -9.35 -45.53 -27.00
N ASN A 552 -10.25 -44.60 -27.34
CA ASN A 552 -10.67 -44.36 -28.71
C ASN A 552 -10.12 -43.00 -29.15
N LEU A 553 -9.37 -43.01 -30.26
CA LEU A 553 -8.75 -41.82 -30.83
C LEU A 553 -9.42 -41.46 -32.14
N ASN A 554 -9.87 -40.21 -32.26
CA ASN A 554 -10.49 -39.69 -33.48
C ASN A 554 -9.77 -38.41 -33.92
N PHE A 555 -9.23 -38.42 -35.14
CA PHE A 555 -8.63 -37.23 -35.73
C PHE A 555 -9.70 -36.17 -36.02
N THR A 556 -9.42 -34.91 -35.70
CA THR A 556 -10.40 -33.82 -35.86
C THR A 556 -10.23 -33.01 -37.15
N GLY A 557 -9.14 -33.24 -37.90
CA GLY A 557 -8.86 -32.59 -39.18
C GLY A 557 -9.51 -33.29 -40.37
N GLU A 558 -9.13 -32.86 -41.59
CA GLU A 558 -9.60 -33.44 -42.83
C GLU A 558 -9.10 -34.89 -43.02
N ILE A 559 -9.99 -35.79 -43.43
CA ILE A 559 -9.64 -37.18 -43.72
C ILE A 559 -9.07 -37.27 -45.13
N LEU A 560 -7.77 -37.54 -45.24
CA LEU A 560 -7.12 -37.88 -46.51
C LEU A 560 -7.47 -39.31 -46.91
N GLU A 561 -8.02 -39.48 -48.11
CA GLU A 561 -8.22 -40.78 -48.75
C GLU A 561 -6.87 -41.30 -49.31
N PRO A 562 -6.56 -42.61 -49.19
CA PRO A 562 -5.33 -43.16 -49.72
C PRO A 562 -5.26 -43.06 -51.26
N SER A 563 -4.07 -42.71 -51.79
CA SER A 563 -3.81 -42.67 -53.23
C SER A 563 -4.08 -44.03 -53.89
N LYS A 564 -4.76 -44.04 -55.04
CA LYS A 564 -4.99 -45.26 -55.83
C LYS A 564 -3.79 -45.62 -56.72
N LEU A 565 -2.83 -44.71 -56.92
CA LEU A 565 -1.61 -44.97 -57.68
C LEU A 565 -0.57 -45.68 -56.80
N PRO A 566 -0.11 -46.88 -57.17
CA PRO A 566 0.88 -47.63 -56.39
C PRO A 566 2.34 -47.25 -56.75
N PHE A 567 2.55 -46.21 -57.56
CA PHE A 567 3.85 -45.74 -58.02
C PHE A 567 3.86 -44.22 -58.22
N GLU A 568 5.04 -43.61 -58.21
CA GLU A 568 5.24 -42.18 -58.44
C GLU A 568 6.21 -41.94 -59.60
N GLY A 569 5.81 -41.06 -60.53
CA GLY A 569 6.68 -40.59 -61.61
C GLY A 569 6.38 -39.12 -61.93
N THR A 570 7.32 -38.48 -62.61
CA THR A 570 7.27 -37.03 -62.85
C THR A 570 7.60 -36.69 -64.30
N LEU A 571 7.01 -35.60 -64.80
CA LEU A 571 7.39 -34.97 -66.06
C LEU A 571 8.52 -33.96 -65.86
N ASN A 572 8.70 -33.45 -64.64
CA ASN A 572 9.68 -32.40 -64.35
C ASN A 572 11.10 -32.88 -64.71
N GLY A 573 11.80 -32.09 -65.50
CA GLY A 573 13.13 -32.42 -66.02
C GLY A 573 13.11 -33.41 -67.19
N GLY A 574 11.94 -33.88 -67.64
CA GLY A 574 11.76 -34.81 -68.77
C GLY A 574 11.94 -34.13 -70.13
N VAL A 575 11.25 -34.62 -71.17
CA VAL A 575 11.39 -34.11 -72.54
C VAL A 575 10.04 -33.74 -73.15
N ASP A 576 9.95 -32.53 -73.71
CA ASP A 576 8.91 -32.10 -74.64
C ASP A 576 9.33 -32.43 -76.06
N VAL A 577 8.44 -33.07 -76.81
CA VAL A 577 8.72 -33.63 -78.13
C VAL A 577 7.73 -33.06 -79.14
N THR A 578 8.25 -32.49 -80.23
CA THR A 578 7.46 -32.03 -81.37
C THR A 578 8.10 -32.49 -82.68
N PHE A 579 7.29 -32.61 -83.73
CA PHE A 579 7.71 -33.14 -85.03
C PHE A 579 7.55 -32.11 -86.15
N LYS A 580 8.37 -32.21 -87.19
CA LYS A 580 8.28 -31.42 -88.41
C LYS A 580 7.69 -32.28 -89.52
N ALA A 581 6.70 -31.74 -90.22
CA ALA A 581 6.06 -32.42 -91.35
C ALA A 581 7.00 -32.51 -92.55
N ASP A 582 6.93 -33.63 -93.27
CA ASP A 582 7.62 -33.86 -94.54
C ASP A 582 6.76 -34.67 -95.52
N THR A 583 7.06 -34.60 -96.81
CA THR A 583 6.28 -35.31 -97.84
C THR A 583 6.78 -36.72 -98.13
N SER A 584 7.98 -37.09 -97.66
CA SER A 584 8.51 -38.45 -97.87
C SER A 584 8.04 -39.40 -96.75
N ASP A 585 7.95 -40.69 -97.06
CA ASP A 585 7.55 -41.73 -96.08
C ASP A 585 8.69 -42.05 -95.09
N GLY A 586 8.34 -42.45 -93.86
CA GLY A 586 9.28 -42.86 -92.81
C GLY A 586 8.86 -42.43 -91.38
N LEU A 587 9.47 -43.08 -90.38
CA LEU A 587 9.23 -42.83 -88.95
C LEU A 587 10.36 -42.01 -88.34
N ALA A 588 10.03 -40.82 -87.84
CA ALA A 588 10.96 -40.04 -87.03
C ALA A 588 10.91 -40.52 -85.58
N THR A 589 12.01 -41.04 -85.06
CA THR A 589 12.10 -41.62 -83.71
C THR A 589 13.09 -40.87 -82.82
N MET A 590 12.71 -40.67 -81.56
CA MET A 590 13.66 -40.36 -80.48
C MET A 590 13.94 -41.61 -79.68
N LEU A 591 15.12 -41.67 -79.08
CA LEU A 591 15.53 -42.71 -78.16
C LEU A 591 15.55 -42.15 -76.74
N VAL A 592 14.82 -42.81 -75.85
CA VAL A 592 14.82 -42.58 -74.40
C VAL A 592 15.58 -43.72 -73.73
N LYS A 593 16.74 -43.42 -73.17
CA LYS A 593 17.57 -44.39 -72.43
C LYS A 593 17.30 -44.31 -70.93
N PRO A 594 17.22 -45.46 -70.24
CA PRO A 594 17.11 -45.48 -68.79
C PRO A 594 18.46 -45.12 -68.13
N GLN A 595 18.40 -44.83 -66.83
CA GLN A 595 19.59 -44.75 -65.96
C GLN A 595 20.04 -46.15 -65.53
N THR A 596 19.12 -47.12 -65.43
CA THR A 596 19.40 -48.52 -65.11
C THR A 596 18.87 -49.46 -66.19
N LEU A 597 19.70 -50.40 -66.64
CA LEU A 597 19.38 -51.30 -67.75
C LEU A 597 18.50 -52.50 -67.35
N ASP A 598 18.40 -52.84 -66.05
CA ASP A 598 17.60 -53.98 -65.59
C ASP A 598 16.10 -53.68 -65.65
N TRP A 599 15.44 -54.29 -66.63
CA TRP A 599 14.03 -54.12 -66.93
C TRP A 599 13.22 -55.40 -66.65
N SER A 600 13.79 -56.34 -65.89
CA SER A 600 13.12 -57.59 -65.51
C SER A 600 11.79 -57.32 -64.81
N GLY A 601 10.70 -57.91 -65.30
CA GLY A 601 9.35 -57.72 -64.75
C GLY A 601 8.24 -58.12 -65.73
N ASP A 602 7.04 -57.57 -65.51
CA ASP A 602 5.84 -57.82 -66.30
C ASP A 602 5.67 -56.81 -67.46
N GLY A 603 6.28 -55.63 -67.35
CA GLY A 603 6.17 -54.54 -68.31
C GLY A 603 6.72 -53.22 -67.76
N PHE A 604 6.56 -52.15 -68.54
CA PHE A 604 7.02 -50.81 -68.16
C PHE A 604 5.90 -49.78 -68.21
N ILE A 605 6.04 -48.74 -67.41
CA ILE A 605 5.12 -47.64 -67.23
C ILE A 605 5.87 -46.36 -67.63
N LEU A 606 5.26 -45.58 -68.52
CA LEU A 606 5.78 -44.32 -69.01
C LEU A 606 4.94 -43.17 -68.47
N ARG A 607 5.54 -42.22 -67.74
CA ARG A 607 4.88 -40.94 -67.46
C ARG A 607 4.86 -40.12 -68.74
N ILE A 608 3.67 -39.79 -69.24
CA ILE A 608 3.50 -39.10 -70.52
C ILE A 608 2.31 -38.16 -70.51
N LYS A 609 2.41 -37.06 -71.26
CA LYS A 609 1.36 -36.08 -71.45
C LYS A 609 1.19 -35.71 -72.92
N GLU A 610 -0.05 -35.70 -73.38
CA GLU A 610 -0.47 -35.22 -74.69
C GLU A 610 -0.69 -33.70 -74.63
N ASN A 611 0.00 -32.95 -75.49
CA ASN A 611 0.01 -31.47 -75.47
C ASN A 611 -0.63 -30.84 -76.73
N SER A 612 -0.99 -31.61 -77.75
CA SER A 612 -1.58 -31.09 -78.99
C SER A 612 -3.09 -30.82 -78.87
N GLY A 613 -3.75 -31.38 -77.85
CA GLY A 613 -5.20 -31.26 -77.65
C GLY A 613 -6.02 -32.13 -78.61
N ILE A 614 -5.36 -33.02 -79.36
CA ILE A 614 -5.94 -34.03 -80.22
C ILE A 614 -5.27 -35.38 -79.96
N GLN A 615 -5.87 -36.48 -80.45
CA GLN A 615 -5.31 -37.81 -80.24
C GLN A 615 -3.92 -37.94 -80.87
N SER A 616 -2.96 -38.45 -80.09
CA SER A 616 -1.59 -38.72 -80.55
C SER A 616 -1.39 -40.22 -80.85
N PHE A 617 -0.56 -40.51 -81.85
CA PHE A 617 -0.24 -41.86 -82.34
C PHE A 617 1.26 -42.13 -82.23
N ILE A 618 1.68 -42.77 -81.14
CA ILE A 618 3.09 -42.94 -80.82
C ILE A 618 3.53 -44.34 -81.23
N ASP A 619 4.43 -44.41 -82.20
CA ASP A 619 5.11 -45.66 -82.54
C ASP A 619 6.10 -45.98 -81.42
N LEU A 620 6.10 -47.23 -80.96
CA LEU A 620 6.89 -47.68 -79.82
C LEU A 620 7.70 -48.93 -80.19
N ARG A 621 9.01 -48.82 -80.01
CA ARG A 621 9.95 -49.94 -80.06
C ARG A 621 10.81 -49.95 -78.81
N ILE A 622 11.32 -51.12 -78.45
CA ILE A 622 12.25 -51.31 -77.34
C ILE A 622 13.41 -52.16 -77.85
N ASN A 623 14.64 -51.76 -77.51
CA ASN A 623 15.82 -52.55 -77.82
C ASN A 623 16.42 -53.14 -76.54
N GLU A 624 16.68 -54.43 -76.56
CA GLU A 624 17.58 -55.07 -75.61
C GLU A 624 19.04 -54.70 -75.92
N THR A 625 19.90 -54.86 -74.92
CA THR A 625 21.32 -54.50 -75.03
C THR A 625 22.11 -55.40 -75.98
N ASP A 626 21.59 -56.60 -76.30
CA ASP A 626 22.11 -57.52 -77.30
C ASP A 626 21.63 -57.20 -78.74
N SER A 627 20.89 -56.10 -78.91
CA SER A 627 20.34 -55.58 -80.15
C SER A 627 19.06 -56.24 -80.66
N ASP A 628 18.41 -57.10 -79.88
CA ASP A 628 17.07 -57.55 -80.20
C ASP A 628 16.05 -56.44 -80.00
N ARG A 629 15.18 -56.25 -81.00
CA ARG A 629 14.19 -55.18 -81.01
C ARG A 629 12.78 -55.75 -80.99
N ALA A 630 12.01 -55.28 -80.02
CA ALA A 630 10.58 -55.53 -79.96
C ALA A 630 9.78 -54.30 -80.38
N LYS A 631 8.62 -54.54 -80.97
CA LYS A 631 7.59 -53.52 -81.22
C LYS A 631 6.30 -53.92 -80.53
N ILE A 632 5.39 -52.97 -80.35
CA ILE A 632 4.05 -53.30 -79.88
C ILE A 632 3.27 -54.09 -80.94
N LYS A 633 2.67 -55.23 -80.55
CA LYS A 633 1.81 -56.06 -81.40
C LYS A 633 0.60 -55.26 -81.88
N LEU A 634 0.10 -55.53 -83.08
CA LEU A 634 -1.15 -54.92 -83.56
C LEU A 634 -2.35 -55.42 -82.74
N ASN A 635 -3.23 -54.52 -82.30
CA ASN A 635 -4.42 -54.78 -81.47
C ASN A 635 -4.10 -55.34 -80.06
N ALA A 636 -2.93 -55.06 -79.52
CA ALA A 636 -2.53 -55.52 -78.19
C ALA A 636 -2.97 -54.57 -77.08
N ALA A 637 -3.33 -55.13 -75.92
CA ALA A 637 -3.79 -54.33 -74.79
C ALA A 637 -2.65 -53.52 -74.16
N PHE A 638 -2.94 -52.27 -73.80
CA PHE A 638 -2.12 -51.45 -72.91
C PHE A 638 -3.03 -50.60 -72.03
N TYR A 639 -2.50 -50.04 -70.95
CA TYR A 639 -3.32 -49.43 -69.91
C TYR A 639 -2.92 -47.97 -69.69
N LEU A 640 -3.93 -47.11 -69.58
CA LEU A 640 -3.79 -45.70 -69.25
C LEU A 640 -4.20 -45.49 -67.79
N TYR A 641 -3.29 -44.97 -66.99
CA TYR A 641 -3.58 -44.50 -65.62
C TYR A 641 -3.69 -42.97 -65.67
N ASP A 642 -4.78 -42.40 -65.17
CA ASP A 642 -4.81 -40.98 -64.86
C ASP A 642 -4.00 -40.66 -63.58
N LEU A 643 -3.87 -39.38 -63.25
CA LEU A 643 -3.14 -38.94 -62.04
C LEU A 643 -3.82 -39.31 -60.73
N ASP A 644 -5.10 -39.70 -60.77
CA ASP A 644 -5.88 -40.16 -59.62
C ASP A 644 -5.82 -41.70 -59.46
N GLY A 645 -5.15 -42.39 -60.39
CA GLY A 645 -4.98 -43.85 -60.40
C GLY A 645 -6.14 -44.64 -60.98
N ASN A 646 -7.08 -44.00 -61.68
CA ASN A 646 -8.11 -44.71 -62.43
C ASN A 646 -7.51 -45.31 -63.71
N VAL A 647 -7.88 -46.56 -64.01
CA VAL A 647 -7.29 -47.34 -65.09
C VAL A 647 -8.26 -47.49 -66.25
N THR A 648 -7.78 -47.21 -67.46
CA THR A 648 -8.49 -47.49 -68.71
C THR A 648 -7.67 -48.46 -69.56
N GLU A 649 -8.25 -49.62 -69.88
CA GLU A 649 -7.67 -50.53 -70.88
C GLU A 649 -7.97 -50.03 -72.29
N THR A 650 -6.97 -50.07 -73.17
CA THR A 650 -7.07 -49.69 -74.57
C THR A 650 -6.21 -50.63 -75.42
N THR A 651 -6.32 -50.55 -76.75
CA THR A 651 -5.62 -51.45 -77.67
C THR A 651 -4.77 -50.67 -78.66
N SER A 652 -3.61 -51.21 -79.00
CA SER A 652 -2.68 -50.61 -79.96
C SER A 652 -3.16 -50.77 -81.39
N GLY A 653 -2.86 -49.80 -82.25
CA GLY A 653 -2.96 -49.96 -83.69
C GLY A 653 -3.83 -48.96 -84.43
N ARG A 654 -3.48 -48.80 -85.71
CA ARG A 654 -4.19 -47.99 -86.70
C ARG A 654 -4.06 -48.70 -88.05
N SER A 655 -5.12 -49.39 -88.47
CA SER A 655 -5.31 -50.07 -89.78
C SER A 655 -4.16 -50.95 -90.29
N TRP A 656 -3.00 -50.35 -90.59
CA TRP A 656 -1.84 -50.93 -91.25
C TRP A 656 -0.57 -50.97 -90.38
N ASN A 657 -0.55 -50.37 -89.19
CA ASN A 657 0.60 -50.45 -88.26
C ASN A 657 0.17 -50.31 -86.78
N SER A 658 1.08 -50.64 -85.86
CA SER A 658 0.85 -50.63 -84.41
C SER A 658 1.34 -49.34 -83.76
N TYR A 659 0.48 -48.66 -83.00
CA TYR A 659 0.77 -47.41 -82.30
C TYR A 659 0.15 -47.45 -80.90
N ILE A 660 0.76 -46.75 -79.95
CA ILE A 660 0.12 -46.31 -78.71
C ILE A 660 -0.76 -45.11 -79.03
N LEU A 661 -2.04 -45.17 -78.65
CA LEU A 661 -2.99 -44.08 -78.82
C LEU A 661 -3.13 -43.33 -77.50
N LEU A 662 -2.76 -42.04 -77.49
CA LEU A 662 -3.02 -41.16 -76.37
C LEU A 662 -4.27 -40.31 -76.64
N PRO A 663 -5.29 -40.34 -75.77
CA PRO A 663 -6.43 -39.44 -75.87
C PRO A 663 -6.00 -37.96 -75.86
N ALA A 664 -6.82 -37.11 -76.47
CA ALA A 664 -6.62 -35.66 -76.44
C ALA A 664 -6.50 -35.15 -74.99
N ASN A 665 -5.47 -34.34 -74.71
CA ASN A 665 -5.18 -33.82 -73.36
C ASN A 665 -4.90 -34.89 -72.29
N PHE A 666 -4.55 -36.12 -72.67
CA PHE A 666 -4.17 -37.15 -71.72
C PHE A 666 -2.98 -36.68 -70.87
N ASP A 667 -3.11 -36.75 -69.55
CA ASP A 667 -2.03 -36.47 -68.61
C ASP A 667 -2.00 -37.59 -67.57
N GLY A 668 -1.04 -38.50 -67.70
CA GLY A 668 -1.00 -39.68 -66.84
C GLY A 668 0.15 -40.62 -67.16
N TYR A 669 -0.11 -41.93 -67.01
CA TYR A 669 0.86 -42.98 -67.24
C TYR A 669 0.36 -44.01 -68.25
N VAL A 670 1.26 -44.49 -69.11
CA VAL A 670 1.00 -45.58 -70.04
C VAL A 670 1.74 -46.82 -69.55
N TYR A 671 1.01 -47.85 -69.14
CA TYR A 671 1.57 -49.17 -68.84
C TYR A 671 1.48 -50.09 -70.06
N VAL A 672 2.63 -50.58 -70.51
CA VAL A 672 2.77 -51.54 -71.60
C VAL A 672 3.27 -52.86 -71.02
N PRO A 673 2.41 -53.90 -70.95
CA PRO A 673 2.85 -55.25 -70.60
C PRO A 673 3.82 -55.79 -71.65
N TYR A 674 4.84 -56.55 -71.22
CA TYR A 674 5.75 -57.21 -72.16
C TYR A 674 5.02 -58.24 -73.04
N SER A 675 3.93 -58.83 -72.56
CA SER A 675 3.05 -59.69 -73.36
C SER A 675 2.44 -58.98 -74.57
N SER A 676 2.36 -57.65 -74.56
CA SER A 676 1.85 -56.81 -75.66
C SER A 676 2.93 -56.49 -76.71
N LEU A 677 4.17 -56.91 -76.50
CA LEU A 677 5.27 -56.73 -77.43
C LEU A 677 5.56 -58.01 -78.23
N GLU A 678 6.02 -57.85 -79.46
CA GLU A 678 6.53 -58.92 -80.32
C GLU A 678 7.90 -58.58 -80.88
N PHE A 679 8.69 -59.61 -81.16
CA PHE A 679 9.97 -59.47 -81.85
C PHE A 679 9.76 -58.87 -83.25
N GLU A 680 10.53 -57.85 -83.59
CA GLU A 680 10.50 -57.20 -84.90
C GLU A 680 11.70 -57.60 -85.76
N ASN A 681 12.91 -57.36 -85.26
CA ASN A 681 14.19 -57.71 -85.86
C ASN A 681 15.31 -57.52 -84.83
N GLY A 682 16.53 -57.96 -85.15
CA GLY A 682 17.65 -57.84 -84.22
C GLY A 682 18.90 -58.56 -84.71
N GLY A 683 20.04 -58.21 -84.12
CA GLY A 683 21.31 -58.91 -84.30
C GLY A 683 21.65 -59.88 -83.15
N GLY A 684 20.75 -60.02 -82.16
CA GLY A 684 20.92 -60.84 -80.97
C GLY A 684 20.48 -62.28 -81.18
N ASP A 685 19.92 -62.91 -80.14
CA ASP A 685 19.52 -64.32 -80.15
C ASP A 685 18.07 -64.56 -80.64
N ASN A 686 17.35 -63.47 -80.93
CA ASN A 686 15.93 -63.38 -81.28
C ASN A 686 14.97 -63.80 -80.16
N ASN A 687 15.41 -63.80 -78.91
CA ASN A 687 14.62 -64.19 -77.75
C ASN A 687 14.45 -63.03 -76.77
N LEU A 688 13.29 -62.37 -76.83
CA LEU A 688 12.98 -61.21 -76.00
C LEU A 688 12.88 -61.56 -74.51
N THR A 689 13.86 -61.12 -73.70
CA THR A 689 13.86 -61.36 -72.24
C THR A 689 13.47 -60.14 -71.41
N PHE A 690 13.69 -58.96 -71.96
CA PHE A 690 13.64 -57.65 -71.31
C PHE A 690 14.50 -57.55 -70.03
N ALA A 691 15.43 -58.49 -69.80
CA ALA A 691 16.30 -58.48 -68.63
C ALA A 691 17.31 -57.32 -68.67
N SER A 692 17.69 -56.89 -69.87
CA SER A 692 18.59 -55.76 -70.08
C SER A 692 18.16 -54.93 -71.30
N VAL A 693 17.64 -53.73 -71.05
CA VAL A 693 17.09 -52.84 -72.09
C VAL A 693 18.00 -51.64 -72.30
N TRP A 694 18.41 -51.41 -73.55
CA TRP A 694 19.20 -50.25 -73.98
C TRP A 694 18.38 -48.95 -73.98
N GLY A 695 17.12 -49.04 -74.40
CA GLY A 695 16.20 -47.91 -74.39
C GLY A 695 14.94 -48.16 -75.20
N ILE A 696 14.01 -47.21 -75.10
CA ILE A 696 12.76 -47.18 -75.86
C ILE A 696 12.85 -46.14 -76.97
N TYR A 697 12.34 -46.49 -78.14
CA TYR A 697 12.20 -45.59 -79.26
C TYR A 697 10.75 -45.17 -79.35
N LEU A 698 10.53 -43.86 -79.30
CA LEU A 698 9.22 -43.24 -79.42
C LEU A 698 9.24 -42.38 -80.68
N GLY A 699 8.28 -42.60 -81.58
CA GLY A 699 8.29 -41.91 -82.86
C GLY A 699 6.93 -41.72 -83.49
N THR A 700 6.94 -41.08 -84.64
CA THR A 700 5.73 -40.84 -85.45
C THR A 700 6.04 -40.82 -86.94
N SER A 701 5.00 -40.95 -87.76
CA SER A 701 5.11 -40.76 -89.22
C SER A 701 5.34 -39.29 -89.55
N LYS A 702 6.44 -39.00 -90.26
CA LYS A 702 6.74 -37.63 -90.72
C LYS A 702 5.77 -37.11 -91.78
N GLN A 703 5.08 -38.02 -92.48
CA GLN A 703 4.11 -37.68 -93.51
C GLN A 703 2.69 -37.47 -92.95
N PHE A 704 2.24 -38.36 -92.06
CA PHE A 704 0.84 -38.40 -91.66
C PHE A 704 0.57 -37.77 -90.29
N ASP A 705 1.54 -37.78 -89.38
CA ASP A 705 1.28 -37.58 -87.96
C ASP A 705 2.26 -36.61 -87.28
N ALA A 706 2.90 -35.74 -88.07
CA ALA A 706 3.85 -34.74 -87.60
C ALA A 706 3.23 -33.61 -86.73
N TYR A 707 1.91 -33.58 -86.56
CA TYR A 707 1.21 -32.65 -85.66
C TYR A 707 1.35 -33.01 -84.18
N GLN A 708 1.89 -34.19 -83.86
CA GLN A 708 2.01 -34.66 -82.49
C GLN A 708 2.90 -33.76 -81.63
N ASN A 709 2.46 -33.56 -80.40
CA ASN A 709 3.17 -32.82 -79.37
C ASN A 709 2.91 -33.52 -78.03
N TYR A 710 3.94 -34.04 -77.39
CA TYR A 710 3.81 -34.73 -76.11
C TYR A 710 5.05 -34.57 -75.24
N SER A 711 4.88 -34.74 -73.93
CA SER A 711 5.96 -34.73 -72.94
C SER A 711 6.18 -36.13 -72.38
N VAL A 712 7.43 -36.55 -72.23
CA VAL A 712 7.81 -37.85 -71.65
C VAL A 712 8.69 -37.64 -70.42
N GLY A 713 8.34 -38.32 -69.33
CA GLY A 713 8.99 -38.22 -68.03
C GLY A 713 9.60 -39.54 -67.55
N SER A 714 9.34 -39.89 -66.30
CA SER A 714 9.83 -41.11 -65.66
C SER A 714 9.45 -42.40 -66.41
N ILE A 715 10.33 -43.40 -66.30
CA ILE A 715 10.07 -44.79 -66.71
C ILE A 715 10.15 -45.68 -65.48
N ILE A 716 9.14 -46.51 -65.28
CA ILE A 716 8.99 -47.38 -64.10
C ILE A 716 8.71 -48.81 -64.57
N ILE A 717 9.39 -49.80 -63.99
CA ILE A 717 9.15 -51.21 -64.27
C ILE A 717 8.16 -51.75 -63.27
N LYS A 718 7.16 -52.49 -63.77
CA LYS A 718 6.21 -53.24 -62.93
C LYS A 718 6.63 -54.70 -62.89
N ASN A 719 6.65 -55.29 -61.70
CA ASN A 719 6.87 -56.72 -61.49
C ASN A 719 5.97 -57.21 -60.35
N GLY A 720 4.86 -57.86 -60.68
CA GLY A 720 3.78 -58.12 -59.73
C GLY A 720 3.23 -56.82 -59.15
N ASP A 721 3.27 -56.71 -57.81
CA ASP A 721 2.85 -55.54 -57.02
C ASP A 721 4.03 -54.61 -56.68
N THR A 722 5.21 -54.85 -57.27
CA THR A 722 6.42 -54.02 -57.03
C THR A 722 6.72 -53.12 -58.23
N TYR A 723 7.27 -51.94 -57.94
CA TYR A 723 7.55 -50.89 -58.92
C TYR A 723 8.98 -50.37 -58.75
N LYS A 724 9.71 -50.23 -59.85
CA LYS A 724 11.11 -49.79 -59.86
C LYS A 724 11.31 -48.70 -60.90
N THR A 725 11.63 -47.47 -60.46
CA THR A 725 11.99 -46.39 -61.37
C THR A 725 13.34 -46.67 -62.02
N VAL A 726 13.37 -46.72 -63.36
CA VAL A 726 14.57 -46.95 -64.17
C VAL A 726 15.02 -45.68 -64.91
N LEU A 727 14.18 -44.66 -64.94
CA LEU A 727 14.51 -43.30 -65.35
C LEU A 727 13.78 -42.30 -64.45
N ASP A 728 14.53 -41.52 -63.67
CA ASP A 728 14.03 -40.35 -62.94
C ASP A 728 14.63 -39.06 -63.54
N PRO A 729 13.86 -38.31 -64.34
CA PRO A 729 14.37 -37.13 -65.04
C PRO A 729 14.79 -35.99 -64.11
N THR A 730 14.33 -35.95 -62.86
CA THR A 730 14.71 -34.89 -61.90
C THR A 730 16.16 -35.00 -61.45
N THR A 731 16.75 -36.19 -61.59
CA THR A 731 18.13 -36.48 -61.22
C THR A 731 19.12 -36.25 -62.37
N LEU A 732 18.62 -35.93 -63.58
CA LEU A 732 19.47 -35.68 -64.74
C LEU A 732 20.07 -34.27 -64.68
N ASP A 733 21.38 -34.18 -64.89
CA ASP A 733 22.07 -32.92 -65.18
C ASP A 733 22.18 -32.67 -66.70
N ASP A 734 22.72 -31.54 -67.11
CA ASP A 734 22.81 -31.19 -68.54
C ASP A 734 23.67 -32.18 -69.35
N THR A 735 24.64 -32.84 -68.70
CA THR A 735 25.55 -33.81 -69.35
C THR A 735 24.85 -35.14 -69.59
N THR A 736 24.13 -35.63 -68.58
CA THR A 736 23.39 -36.90 -68.60
C THR A 736 22.09 -36.77 -69.40
N TYR A 737 21.40 -35.62 -69.34
CA TYR A 737 20.16 -35.37 -70.07
C TYR A 737 20.28 -35.66 -71.57
N SER A 738 21.34 -35.15 -72.21
CA SER A 738 21.59 -35.33 -73.64
C SER A 738 21.97 -36.77 -74.02
N SER A 739 22.31 -37.61 -73.05
CA SER A 739 22.57 -39.04 -73.25
C SER A 739 21.34 -39.91 -73.05
N ASN A 740 20.39 -39.45 -72.22
CA ASN A 740 19.13 -40.12 -71.92
C ASN A 740 18.03 -39.80 -72.93
N TYR A 741 17.95 -38.56 -73.42
CA TYR A 741 16.99 -38.14 -74.45
C TYR A 741 17.75 -37.76 -75.72
N THR A 742 17.67 -38.62 -76.73
CA THR A 742 18.44 -38.46 -77.97
C THR A 742 17.55 -38.52 -79.20
N LYS A 743 17.87 -37.72 -80.21
CA LYS A 743 17.26 -37.84 -81.53
C LYS A 743 17.92 -39.01 -82.27
N ASP A 744 17.13 -39.83 -82.95
CA ASP A 744 17.60 -41.04 -83.62
C ASP A 744 17.20 -41.03 -85.11
N ILE A 745 16.43 -42.01 -85.60
CA ILE A 745 16.06 -42.13 -87.01
C ILE A 745 15.29 -40.88 -87.46
N PHE A 746 15.75 -40.26 -88.55
CA PHE A 746 15.23 -39.00 -89.08
C PHE A 746 15.18 -37.88 -88.01
N GLY A 747 16.17 -37.82 -87.12
CA GLY A 747 16.22 -36.88 -86.00
C GLY A 747 16.08 -35.40 -86.34
N ASP A 748 16.44 -34.96 -87.56
CA ASP A 748 16.27 -33.56 -88.00
C ASP A 748 14.78 -33.11 -88.02
N PHE A 749 13.86 -34.07 -88.09
CA PHE A 749 12.42 -33.87 -88.05
C PHE A 749 11.83 -33.89 -86.64
N ILE A 750 12.66 -34.04 -85.61
CA ILE A 750 12.24 -34.04 -84.21
C ILE A 750 12.86 -32.84 -83.51
N ASN A 751 12.06 -32.10 -82.75
CA ASN A 751 12.58 -31.17 -81.75
C ASN A 751 12.31 -31.75 -80.37
N ILE A 752 13.36 -31.79 -79.57
CA ILE A 752 13.29 -32.14 -78.15
C ILE A 752 13.69 -30.93 -77.33
N ALA A 753 12.99 -30.67 -76.25
CA ALA A 753 13.31 -29.64 -75.27
C ALA A 753 13.11 -30.19 -73.86
N ARG A 754 13.86 -29.67 -72.88
CA ARG A 754 13.69 -30.10 -71.49
C ARG A 754 12.37 -29.57 -70.93
N HIS A 755 11.54 -30.50 -70.42
CA HIS A 755 10.28 -30.16 -69.77
C HIS A 755 10.56 -29.44 -68.45
N LYS A 756 9.87 -28.33 -68.22
CA LYS A 756 10.06 -27.44 -67.07
C LYS A 756 8.87 -27.45 -66.13
#